data_AF-A0A8J6FTP9-F1
#
_entry.id   AF-A0A8J6FTP9-F1
#
_cell.length_a   1.000
_cell.length_b   1.000
_cell.length_c   1.000
_cell.angle_alpha   90.00
_cell.angle_beta   90.00
_cell.angle_gamma   90.00
#
_symmetry.space_group_name_H-M   'P 1'
#
loop_
_entity.id
_entity.type
_entity.pdbx_description
1 polymer ?
#
loop_
_entity_poly.entity_id
_entity_poly.type
_entity_poly.pdbx_seq_one_letter_code
_entity_poly.pdbx_strand_id
1 'polypeptide(L)'
;MHHKELCVPFLLSLLHSFGHTLEPYDLLYDNGIEAYYRNDFHKVVYYMEMALSSFSQLRHTKMSCRLGCRQRFPFQVTPNDRDLNFASALLHRAACVQQCEEGSLGAQSRHRVTEDIKSEFHRRIPYNFLQRAYFKLNQLDKAAEAAHTFFMANPEHMEVQQNLKSYQDKSHAPLIDRERRIYMDEYQTGIKLYDQEQYEEAINHFEEALKGYYRADIECRTMCGGPQKFDEYEYVDYRATLYEGIADHYIQILVCEHECVRDLSTRPGRLSPIENFLPLHYDFLQFSYYKVGDHLKALECAKSYLLFHPNDLDVSENVSFYESLLSYYMDPTDVRPRKEAEEFVKRHRLESEILNSATEGLGFSYNEPEFWVTGGDRQDENRILSDSKLLDVTGLLSGKKAVQKIDRDLREGGPLVYDGIKLVHTSEYLNGTQRVQLDDVITEKECEELRGVANTITLAGDGYRGKTSPHTPNEKFEGATVLKALKFGYEGRVPMDSARLFYDVSEKARHIVQSYFMLNSTLYFSYTHLVCRTALQGQQENRNDLSHPIHADNCLLDPEANECWKESPAYTYRDYSALLYLNGDFDGGEFVFTEMDAKTVTASIKPKCGRLVGFSSGGENPHGVKAVTKGQRCAVALWFTLDPMYRELERLQADEVIRSLDQERKGRSEDLNVNPKDEL
;
A
#
# COMPACT_ATOMS: atom_id res chain seq x y z
N MET A 1 -37.83 50.35 9.79
CA MET A 1 -36.50 49.98 10.34
C MET A 1 -36.55 48.53 10.77
N HIS A 2 -36.06 47.63 9.92
CA HIS A 2 -35.19 46.49 10.23
C HIS A 2 -35.13 45.54 9.03
N HIS A 3 -33.93 45.03 8.82
CA HIS A 3 -33.37 44.58 7.56
C HIS A 3 -33.76 43.14 7.20
N LYS A 4 -33.91 42.92 5.89
CA LYS A 4 -33.81 41.64 5.20
C LYS A 4 -32.35 41.18 5.21
N GLU A 5 -32.07 39.93 5.58
CA GLU A 5 -31.05 39.07 4.96
C GLU A 5 -31.48 37.61 5.15
N LEU A 6 -31.77 36.92 4.05
CA LEU A 6 -32.04 35.49 4.01
C LEU A 6 -31.25 34.92 2.83
N CYS A 7 -30.35 34.00 3.15
CA CYS A 7 -29.74 32.94 2.34
C CYS A 7 -29.55 33.16 0.83
N VAL A 8 -28.29 33.37 0.44
CA VAL A 8 -27.72 32.91 -0.84
C VAL A 8 -26.55 31.99 -0.46
N PRO A 9 -26.65 30.67 -0.73
CA PRO A 9 -25.91 30.14 -1.87
C PRO A 9 -26.64 28.96 -2.53
N PHE A 10 -27.46 29.22 -3.56
CA PHE A 10 -27.95 28.15 -4.44
C PHE A 10 -28.17 28.59 -5.90
N LEU A 11 -27.55 29.70 -6.30
CA LEU A 11 -27.71 30.31 -7.62
C LEU A 11 -26.36 30.63 -8.28
N LEU A 12 -25.48 29.64 -8.32
CA LEU A 12 -24.29 29.64 -9.19
C LEU A 12 -24.15 28.34 -10.01
N SER A 13 -25.12 27.43 -9.96
CA SER A 13 -25.09 26.15 -10.69
C SER A 13 -25.81 26.17 -12.04
N LEU A 14 -26.34 27.31 -12.48
CA LEU A 14 -27.04 27.43 -13.76
C LEU A 14 -26.57 28.71 -14.46
N LEU A 15 -25.43 28.63 -15.16
CA LEU A 15 -25.04 29.40 -16.36
C LEU A 15 -23.53 29.28 -16.58
N HIS A 16 -23.05 28.13 -17.05
CA HIS A 16 -21.79 28.03 -17.83
C HIS A 16 -21.90 26.86 -18.80
N SER A 17 -22.59 27.10 -19.92
CA SER A 17 -22.45 26.31 -21.15
C SER A 17 -21.29 26.88 -21.97
N PHE A 18 -20.06 26.47 -21.65
CA PHE A 18 -18.90 26.44 -22.54
C PHE A 18 -18.04 25.25 -22.10
N GLY A 19 -17.64 24.40 -23.05
CA GLY A 19 -16.99 23.11 -22.81
C GLY A 19 -15.62 23.23 -22.13
N HIS A 20 -15.59 23.38 -20.82
CA HIS A 20 -14.40 23.13 -20.02
C HIS A 20 -14.31 21.64 -19.73
N THR A 21 -13.52 20.93 -20.55
CA THR A 21 -13.10 19.56 -20.23
C THR A 21 -12.33 19.56 -18.93
N LEU A 22 -12.66 18.67 -18.01
CA LEU A 22 -11.90 18.49 -16.77
C LEU A 22 -10.43 18.23 -17.11
N GLU A 23 -9.52 18.98 -16.50
CA GLU A 23 -8.09 18.81 -16.73
C GLU A 23 -7.58 17.56 -15.99
N PRO A 24 -6.77 16.69 -16.63
CA PRO A 24 -6.26 15.48 -15.98
C PRO A 24 -5.46 15.79 -14.71
N TYR A 25 -5.79 15.09 -13.63
CA TYR A 25 -5.19 15.37 -12.32
C TYR A 25 -3.72 14.95 -12.23
N ASP A 26 -3.29 13.97 -13.04
CA ASP A 26 -1.90 13.55 -13.19
C ASP A 26 -1.05 14.64 -13.85
N LEU A 27 -1.54 15.25 -14.93
CA LEU A 27 -0.87 16.39 -15.57
C LEU A 27 -0.73 17.59 -14.61
N LEU A 28 -1.80 17.90 -13.87
CA LEU A 28 -1.77 18.96 -12.86
C LEU A 28 -0.77 18.65 -11.76
N TYR A 29 -0.76 17.41 -11.29
CA TYR A 29 0.17 16.95 -10.26
C TYR A 29 1.64 17.04 -10.72
N ASP A 30 1.95 16.58 -11.93
CA ASP A 30 3.29 16.68 -12.53
C ASP A 30 3.75 18.15 -12.66
N ASN A 31 2.86 19.05 -13.10
CA ASN A 31 3.14 20.49 -13.15
C ASN A 31 3.42 21.06 -11.75
N GLY A 32 2.71 20.58 -10.73
CA GLY A 32 2.93 20.94 -9.33
C GLY A 32 4.30 20.46 -8.82
N ILE A 33 4.71 19.25 -9.17
CA ILE A 33 6.04 18.71 -8.86
C ILE A 33 7.13 19.53 -9.56
N GLU A 34 6.97 19.84 -10.85
CA GLU A 34 7.94 20.65 -11.58
C GLU A 34 8.08 22.06 -10.97
N ALA A 35 6.96 22.68 -10.60
CA ALA A 35 6.95 23.97 -9.91
C ALA A 35 7.68 23.89 -8.55
N TYR A 36 7.56 22.78 -7.83
CA TYR A 36 8.22 22.56 -6.55
C TYR A 36 9.75 22.58 -6.72
N TYR A 37 10.28 21.85 -7.70
CA TYR A 37 11.73 21.85 -7.96
C TYR A 37 12.27 23.19 -8.46
N ARG A 38 11.43 24.02 -9.07
CA ARG A 38 11.77 25.39 -9.46
C ARG A 38 11.64 26.40 -8.31
N ASN A 39 11.26 25.96 -7.12
CA ASN A 39 10.95 26.80 -5.96
C ASN A 39 9.82 27.83 -6.21
N ASP A 40 8.91 27.55 -7.14
CA ASP A 40 7.74 28.40 -7.43
C ASP A 40 6.55 27.95 -6.59
N PHE A 41 6.60 28.25 -5.28
CA PHE A 41 5.63 27.73 -4.31
C PHE A 41 4.19 28.20 -4.56
N HIS A 42 3.99 29.35 -5.21
CA HIS A 42 2.66 29.79 -5.62
C HIS A 42 2.05 28.84 -6.66
N LYS A 43 2.84 28.41 -7.66
CA LYS A 43 2.37 27.43 -8.64
C LYS A 43 2.21 26.03 -8.05
N VAL A 44 3.04 25.64 -7.07
CA VAL A 44 2.85 24.38 -6.35
C VAL A 44 1.45 24.33 -5.73
N VAL A 45 1.09 25.37 -4.97
CA VAL A 45 -0.24 25.46 -4.34
C VAL A 45 -1.34 25.40 -5.41
N TYR A 46 -1.22 26.20 -6.46
CA TYR A 46 -2.22 26.22 -7.54
C TYR A 46 -2.42 24.84 -8.16
N TYR A 47 -1.34 24.21 -8.63
CA TYR A 47 -1.43 22.94 -9.35
C TYR A 47 -1.83 21.77 -8.45
N MET A 48 -1.33 21.71 -7.21
CA MET A 48 -1.68 20.63 -6.28
C MET A 48 -3.14 20.70 -5.82
N GLU A 49 -3.66 21.89 -5.52
CA GLU A 49 -5.09 22.07 -5.19
C GLU A 49 -5.98 21.76 -6.39
N MET A 50 -5.59 22.17 -7.60
CA MET A 50 -6.31 21.82 -8.83
C MET A 50 -6.28 20.31 -9.10
N ALA A 51 -5.16 19.64 -8.85
CA ALA A 51 -5.04 18.19 -9.01
C ALA A 51 -5.98 17.44 -8.05
N LEU A 52 -6.01 17.83 -6.77
CA LEU A 52 -6.93 17.27 -5.77
C LEU A 52 -8.40 17.53 -6.13
N SER A 53 -8.73 18.75 -6.58
CA SER A 53 -10.07 19.09 -7.04
C SER A 53 -10.48 18.25 -8.24
N SER A 54 -9.59 18.08 -9.23
CA SER A 54 -9.85 17.28 -10.43
C SER A 54 -10.02 15.80 -10.08
N PHE A 55 -9.18 15.25 -9.20
CA PHE A 55 -9.28 13.87 -8.71
C PHE A 55 -10.64 13.60 -8.05
N SER A 56 -11.08 14.51 -7.16
CA SER A 56 -12.39 14.43 -6.51
C SER A 56 -13.55 14.51 -7.51
N GLN A 57 -13.50 15.47 -8.44
CA GLN A 57 -14.53 15.65 -9.46
C GLN A 57 -14.63 14.45 -10.42
N LEU A 58 -13.49 13.88 -10.82
CA LEU A 58 -13.43 12.68 -11.63
C LEU A 58 -14.10 11.49 -10.93
N ARG A 59 -13.75 11.25 -9.67
CA ARG A 59 -14.35 10.17 -8.85
C ARG A 59 -15.86 10.37 -8.71
N HIS A 60 -16.29 11.57 -8.33
CA HIS A 60 -17.71 11.90 -8.14
C HIS A 60 -18.54 11.73 -9.42
N THR A 61 -18.00 12.19 -10.56
CA THR A 61 -18.69 12.10 -11.86
C THR A 61 -18.86 10.65 -12.30
N LYS A 62 -17.79 9.85 -12.22
CA LYS A 62 -17.85 8.40 -12.55
C LYS A 62 -18.88 7.68 -11.68
N MET A 63 -18.82 7.90 -10.37
CA MET A 63 -19.77 7.32 -9.43
C MET A 63 -21.22 7.68 -9.76
N SER A 64 -21.50 8.97 -9.99
CA SER A 64 -22.84 9.46 -10.30
C SER A 64 -23.38 8.89 -11.62
N CYS A 65 -22.54 8.85 -12.66
CA CYS A 65 -22.89 8.24 -13.94
C CYS A 65 -23.22 6.75 -13.80
N ARG A 66 -22.37 5.99 -13.11
CA ARG A 66 -22.54 4.55 -12.92
C ARG A 66 -23.80 4.22 -12.12
N LEU A 67 -24.05 4.92 -11.02
CA LEU A 67 -25.26 4.76 -10.22
C LEU A 67 -26.52 5.09 -11.02
N GLY A 68 -26.52 6.25 -11.71
CA GLY A 68 -27.66 6.69 -12.52
C GLY A 68 -27.98 5.71 -13.65
N CYS A 69 -26.96 5.21 -14.35
CA CYS A 69 -27.13 4.23 -15.41
C CYS A 69 -27.58 2.85 -14.90
N ARG A 70 -27.08 2.41 -13.74
CA ARG A 70 -27.54 1.18 -13.07
C ARG A 70 -29.02 1.26 -12.72
N GLN A 71 -29.49 2.41 -12.21
CA GLN A 71 -30.89 2.64 -11.88
C GLN A 71 -31.79 2.73 -13.11
N ARG A 72 -31.32 3.40 -14.18
CA ARG A 72 -32.08 3.56 -15.43
C ARG A 72 -32.27 2.25 -16.19
N PHE A 73 -31.28 1.37 -16.12
CA PHE A 73 -31.28 0.09 -16.83
C PHE A 73 -31.10 -1.07 -15.84
N PRO A 74 -32.07 -1.38 -14.97
CA PRO A 74 -31.94 -2.48 -14.01
C PRO A 74 -31.82 -3.84 -14.71
N PHE A 75 -31.06 -4.77 -14.12
CA PHE A 75 -31.07 -6.15 -14.59
C PHE A 75 -32.43 -6.78 -14.24
N GLN A 76 -33.20 -7.17 -15.25
CA GLN A 76 -34.52 -7.74 -15.08
C GLN A 76 -34.42 -9.24 -14.79
N VAL A 77 -35.20 -9.71 -13.82
CA VAL A 77 -35.28 -11.14 -13.46
C VAL A 77 -36.60 -11.72 -13.98
N THR A 78 -36.82 -11.67 -15.30
CA THR A 78 -37.97 -12.35 -15.92
C THR A 78 -37.62 -13.80 -16.26
N PRO A 79 -38.51 -14.79 -16.05
CA PRO A 79 -38.20 -16.19 -16.34
C PRO A 79 -37.89 -16.48 -17.81
N ASN A 80 -38.56 -15.78 -18.73
CA ASN A 80 -38.33 -15.90 -20.17
C ASN A 80 -37.23 -14.95 -20.62
N ASP A 81 -36.38 -15.42 -21.55
CA ASP A 81 -35.32 -14.65 -22.22
C ASP A 81 -34.28 -14.00 -21.28
N ARG A 82 -33.96 -14.65 -20.15
CA ARG A 82 -33.01 -14.14 -19.14
C ARG A 82 -31.70 -13.67 -19.74
N ASP A 83 -31.09 -14.47 -20.61
CA ASP A 83 -29.78 -14.16 -21.19
C ASP A 83 -29.83 -12.94 -22.11
N LEU A 84 -30.88 -12.83 -22.94
CA LEU A 84 -31.08 -11.70 -23.86
C LEU A 84 -31.44 -10.42 -23.09
N ASN A 85 -32.26 -10.52 -22.04
CA ASN A 85 -32.61 -9.37 -21.20
C ASN A 85 -31.42 -8.87 -20.40
N PHE A 86 -30.60 -9.78 -19.87
CA PHE A 86 -29.34 -9.43 -19.22
C PHE A 86 -28.37 -8.75 -20.20
N ALA A 87 -28.13 -9.35 -21.37
CA ALA A 87 -27.26 -8.78 -22.39
C ALA A 87 -27.75 -7.40 -22.86
N SER A 88 -29.06 -7.26 -23.08
CA SER A 88 -29.67 -5.97 -23.44
C SER A 88 -29.41 -4.92 -22.36
N ALA A 89 -29.70 -5.22 -21.09
CA ALA A 89 -29.48 -4.29 -20.00
C ALA A 89 -27.98 -3.94 -19.84
N LEU A 90 -27.09 -4.92 -20.00
CA LEU A 90 -25.64 -4.71 -19.94
C LEU A 90 -25.16 -3.75 -21.04
N LEU A 91 -25.59 -3.96 -22.30
CA LEU A 91 -25.23 -3.09 -23.42
C LEU A 91 -25.76 -1.67 -23.24
N HIS A 92 -27.01 -1.51 -22.78
CA HIS A 92 -27.58 -0.18 -22.50
C HIS A 92 -26.86 0.52 -21.35
N ARG A 93 -26.48 -0.22 -20.29
CA ARG A 93 -25.66 0.34 -19.19
C ARG A 93 -24.31 0.81 -19.68
N ALA A 94 -23.61 -0.02 -20.47
CA ALA A 94 -22.29 0.32 -21.00
C ALA A 94 -22.35 1.61 -21.84
N ALA A 95 -23.30 1.70 -22.77
CA ALA A 95 -23.52 2.89 -23.59
C ALA A 95 -23.88 4.12 -22.74
N CYS A 96 -24.75 3.97 -21.74
CA CYS A 96 -25.14 5.03 -20.83
C CYS A 96 -23.95 5.57 -20.03
N VAL A 97 -23.14 4.69 -19.43
CA VAL A 97 -21.97 5.07 -18.63
C VAL A 97 -20.96 5.78 -19.52
N GLN A 98 -20.67 5.24 -20.70
CA GLN A 98 -19.75 5.88 -21.64
C GLN A 98 -20.22 7.29 -22.00
N GLN A 99 -21.48 7.44 -22.41
CA GLN A 99 -22.04 8.74 -22.81
C GLN A 99 -22.05 9.74 -21.65
N CYS A 100 -22.41 9.30 -20.44
CA CYS A 100 -22.46 10.16 -19.26
C CYS A 100 -21.07 10.62 -18.84
N GLU A 101 -20.10 9.70 -18.77
CA GLU A 101 -18.72 10.02 -18.39
C GLU A 101 -18.05 10.90 -19.45
N GLU A 102 -18.16 10.56 -20.75
CA GLU A 102 -17.55 11.36 -21.83
C GLU A 102 -18.19 12.74 -21.97
N GLY A 103 -19.52 12.85 -21.80
CA GLY A 103 -20.23 14.12 -21.86
C GLY A 103 -19.85 15.07 -20.72
N SER A 104 -19.46 14.53 -19.56
CA SER A 104 -19.12 15.31 -18.36
C SER A 104 -17.62 15.59 -18.22
N LEU A 105 -16.77 14.65 -18.64
CA LEU A 105 -15.32 14.68 -18.39
C LEU A 105 -14.50 14.93 -19.66
N GLY A 106 -15.10 14.81 -20.84
CA GLY A 106 -14.40 14.70 -22.11
C GLY A 106 -13.90 13.27 -22.36
N ALA A 107 -13.03 13.10 -23.36
CA ALA A 107 -12.53 11.79 -23.75
C ALA A 107 -11.91 11.02 -22.57
N GLN A 108 -12.41 9.81 -22.30
CA GLN A 108 -11.98 9.01 -21.14
C GLN A 108 -10.47 8.70 -21.15
N SER A 109 -9.86 8.61 -22.33
CA SER A 109 -8.41 8.39 -22.50
C SER A 109 -7.56 9.47 -21.83
N ARG A 110 -8.07 10.69 -21.67
CA ARG A 110 -7.36 11.80 -21.02
C ARG A 110 -7.22 11.62 -19.51
N HIS A 111 -8.11 10.83 -18.90
CA HIS A 111 -8.17 10.59 -17.46
C HIS A 111 -7.69 9.18 -17.09
N ARG A 112 -6.95 8.52 -18.00
CA ARG A 112 -6.27 7.26 -17.73
C ARG A 112 -4.95 7.56 -17.04
N VAL A 113 -4.84 7.07 -15.81
CA VAL A 113 -3.65 7.24 -14.97
C VAL A 113 -3.05 5.88 -14.61
N THR A 114 -1.76 5.87 -14.31
CA THR A 114 -1.05 4.69 -13.82
C THR A 114 -1.50 4.31 -12.40
N GLU A 115 -1.32 3.05 -12.00
CA GLU A 115 -1.60 2.62 -10.62
C GLU A 115 -0.73 3.37 -9.59
N ASP A 116 0.46 3.83 -9.97
CA ASP A 116 1.33 4.61 -9.09
C ASP A 116 0.74 5.98 -8.76
N ILE A 117 0.21 6.69 -9.76
CA ILE A 117 -0.42 8.00 -9.53
C ILE A 117 -1.69 7.80 -8.69
N LYS A 118 -2.47 6.74 -8.94
CA LYS A 118 -3.57 6.39 -8.04
C LYS A 118 -3.07 6.19 -6.61
N SER A 119 -2.01 5.39 -6.43
CA SER A 119 -1.42 5.10 -5.12
C SER A 119 -0.96 6.37 -4.39
N GLU A 120 -0.35 7.33 -5.09
CA GLU A 120 0.08 8.60 -4.49
C GLU A 120 -1.08 9.46 -3.98
N PHE A 121 -2.20 9.48 -4.70
CA PHE A 121 -3.41 10.17 -4.23
C PHE A 121 -4.05 9.44 -3.04
N HIS A 122 -4.10 8.10 -3.05
CA HIS A 122 -4.56 7.33 -1.87
C HIS A 122 -3.65 7.52 -0.66
N ARG A 123 -2.33 7.63 -0.87
CA ARG A 123 -1.33 7.98 0.15
C ARG A 123 -1.29 9.47 0.46
N ARG A 124 -2.15 10.30 -0.15
CA ARG A 124 -2.28 11.74 0.11
C ARG A 124 -0.97 12.52 -0.11
N ILE A 125 -0.11 12.06 -1.01
CA ILE A 125 1.19 12.68 -1.33
C ILE A 125 1.07 14.16 -1.78
N PRO A 126 0.04 14.59 -2.53
CA PRO A 126 -0.13 16.02 -2.86
C PRO A 126 -0.15 16.93 -1.63
N TYR A 127 -0.65 16.46 -0.49
CA TYR A 127 -0.65 17.22 0.76
C TYR A 127 0.74 17.40 1.37
N ASN A 128 1.67 16.46 1.11
CA ASN A 128 3.07 16.62 1.51
C ASN A 128 3.76 17.77 0.75
N PHE A 129 3.45 17.93 -0.53
CA PHE A 129 3.90 19.11 -1.29
C PHE A 129 3.21 20.40 -0.83
N LEU A 130 1.89 20.34 -0.61
CA LEU A 130 1.11 21.51 -0.16
C LEU A 130 1.58 22.02 1.21
N GLN A 131 1.83 21.16 2.20
CA GLN A 131 2.25 21.62 3.52
C GLN A 131 3.57 22.40 3.47
N ARG A 132 4.53 21.96 2.64
CA ARG A 132 5.81 22.66 2.42
C ARG A 132 5.61 23.97 1.67
N ALA A 133 4.81 23.97 0.61
CA ALA A 133 4.53 25.18 -0.16
C ALA A 133 3.80 26.24 0.69
N TYR A 134 2.77 25.85 1.44
CA TYR A 134 2.07 26.75 2.37
C TYR A 134 3.00 27.31 3.44
N PHE A 135 3.88 26.50 4.00
CA PHE A 135 4.88 26.97 4.96
C PHE A 135 5.83 28.01 4.35
N LYS A 136 6.35 27.77 3.14
CA LYS A 136 7.23 28.72 2.43
C LYS A 136 6.51 30.02 2.06
N LEU A 137 5.19 29.99 1.90
CA LEU A 137 4.34 31.16 1.67
C LEU A 137 3.80 31.81 2.96
N ASN A 138 4.29 31.39 4.13
CA ASN A 138 3.85 31.87 5.44
C ASN A 138 2.33 31.69 5.71
N GLN A 139 1.72 30.65 5.13
CA GLN A 139 0.33 30.25 5.35
C GLN A 139 0.27 29.09 6.34
N LEU A 140 0.57 29.36 7.62
CA LEU A 140 0.79 28.33 8.63
C LEU A 140 -0.45 27.47 8.92
N ASP A 141 -1.64 28.05 8.96
CA ASP A 141 -2.88 27.29 9.22
C ASP A 141 -3.11 26.23 8.14
N LYS A 142 -2.95 26.61 6.86
CA LYS A 142 -3.07 25.66 5.73
C LYS A 142 -1.94 24.65 5.68
N ALA A 143 -0.73 25.05 6.10
CA ALA A 143 0.39 24.13 6.22
C ALA A 143 0.10 23.06 7.29
N ALA A 144 -0.47 23.45 8.43
CA ALA A 144 -0.88 22.55 9.51
C ALA A 144 -1.98 21.58 9.05
N GLU A 145 -3.01 22.08 8.35
CA GLU A 145 -4.11 21.28 7.82
C GLU A 145 -3.64 20.26 6.77
N ALA A 146 -2.81 20.70 5.81
CA ALA A 146 -2.23 19.80 4.81
C ALA A 146 -1.30 18.76 5.44
N ALA A 147 -0.48 19.16 6.41
CA ALA A 147 0.38 18.23 7.15
C ALA A 147 -0.45 17.19 7.92
N HIS A 148 -1.53 17.61 8.59
CA HIS A 148 -2.43 16.71 9.29
C HIS A 148 -3.10 15.71 8.32
N THR A 149 -3.63 16.20 7.20
CA THR A 149 -4.25 15.35 6.17
C THR A 149 -3.28 14.30 5.63
N PHE A 150 -2.02 14.67 5.39
CA PHE A 150 -0.96 13.74 4.97
C PHE A 150 -0.58 12.74 6.07
N PHE A 151 -0.42 13.22 7.31
CA PHE A 151 -0.09 12.41 8.49
C PHE A 151 -1.12 11.31 8.74
N MET A 152 -2.42 11.63 8.59
CA MET A 152 -3.48 10.63 8.75
C MET A 152 -3.32 9.43 7.81
N ALA A 153 -2.75 9.59 6.61
CA ALA A 153 -2.47 8.48 5.70
C ALA A 153 -1.04 7.93 5.81
N ASN A 154 -0.14 8.60 6.53
CA ASN A 154 1.28 8.24 6.61
C ASN A 154 1.80 8.50 8.04
N PRO A 155 1.26 7.79 9.05
CA PRO A 155 1.57 8.06 10.45
C PRO A 155 3.06 7.84 10.78
N GLU A 156 3.72 6.93 10.08
CA GLU A 156 5.14 6.59 10.27
C GLU A 156 6.12 7.57 9.57
N HIS A 157 5.60 8.57 8.85
CA HIS A 157 6.45 9.55 8.16
C HIS A 157 7.01 10.59 9.15
N MET A 158 8.23 10.36 9.63
CA MET A 158 8.92 11.20 10.63
C MET A 158 8.87 12.72 10.33
N GLU A 159 9.08 13.16 9.07
CA GLU A 159 9.10 14.59 8.74
C GLU A 159 7.77 15.28 9.06
N VAL A 160 6.64 14.64 8.73
CA VAL A 160 5.34 15.28 8.89
C VAL A 160 4.97 15.38 10.36
N GLN A 161 5.34 14.40 11.18
CA GLN A 161 5.15 14.48 12.63
C GLN A 161 5.86 15.69 13.23
N GLN A 162 7.07 15.99 12.78
CA GLN A 162 7.82 17.14 13.28
C GLN A 162 7.32 18.46 12.71
N ASN A 163 7.03 18.50 11.42
CA ASN A 163 6.42 19.66 10.77
C ASN A 163 5.10 20.01 11.46
N LEU A 164 4.25 19.02 11.76
CA LEU A 164 2.97 19.21 12.42
C LEU A 164 3.15 19.82 13.82
N LYS A 165 4.07 19.29 14.64
CA LYS A 165 4.42 19.90 15.94
C LYS A 165 4.85 21.36 15.79
N SER A 166 5.75 21.63 14.84
CA SER A 166 6.24 23.00 14.58
C SER A 166 5.16 23.95 14.08
N TYR A 167 4.22 23.46 13.27
CA TYR A 167 3.10 24.24 12.75
C TYR A 167 2.07 24.49 13.84
N GLN A 168 1.74 23.49 14.66
CA GLN A 168 0.80 23.59 15.76
C GLN A 168 1.23 24.62 16.80
N ASP A 169 2.52 24.71 17.11
CA ASP A 169 3.05 25.73 18.04
C ASP A 169 2.75 27.17 17.57
N LYS A 170 2.47 27.36 16.28
CA LYS A 170 2.30 28.67 15.63
C LYS A 170 0.95 28.85 14.95
N SER A 171 0.12 27.81 14.91
CA SER A 171 -1.19 27.76 14.25
C SER A 171 -2.27 27.71 15.31
N HIS A 172 -3.37 28.41 15.07
CA HIS A 172 -4.54 28.40 15.95
C HIS A 172 -5.73 27.68 15.32
N ALA A 173 -5.57 27.15 14.10
CA ALA A 173 -6.63 26.45 13.39
C ALA A 173 -6.81 25.01 13.89
N PRO A 174 -8.04 24.50 13.96
CA PRO A 174 -8.29 23.10 14.23
C PRO A 174 -7.66 22.23 13.13
N LEU A 175 -7.02 21.13 13.53
CA LEU A 175 -6.47 20.18 12.59
C LEU A 175 -7.59 19.31 12.02
N ILE A 176 -7.89 19.54 10.75
CA ILE A 176 -8.94 18.83 10.03
C ILE A 176 -8.28 17.95 8.98
N ASP A 177 -8.66 16.67 8.94
CA ASP A 177 -8.38 15.83 7.77
C ASP A 177 -9.36 16.21 6.65
N ARG A 178 -8.81 16.74 5.55
CA ARG A 178 -9.58 17.17 4.37
C ARG A 178 -10.20 16.00 3.61
N GLU A 179 -9.72 14.79 3.85
CA GLU A 179 -10.22 13.54 3.24
C GLU A 179 -10.78 12.58 4.29
N ARG A 180 -11.24 13.11 5.43
CA ARG A 180 -11.82 12.30 6.50
C ARG A 180 -13.04 11.52 6.03
N ARG A 181 -13.16 10.29 6.52
CA ARG A 181 -14.33 9.43 6.30
C ARG A 181 -15.33 9.71 7.41
N ILE A 182 -16.37 10.50 7.12
CA ILE A 182 -17.32 11.00 8.13
C ILE A 182 -17.89 9.87 8.99
N TYR A 183 -18.29 8.75 8.40
CA TYR A 183 -18.86 7.62 9.15
C TYR A 183 -17.91 7.03 10.20
N MET A 184 -16.59 7.09 9.97
CA MET A 184 -15.57 6.68 10.95
C MET A 184 -15.47 7.66 12.11
N ASP A 185 -15.57 8.97 11.83
CA ASP A 185 -15.54 10.01 12.86
C ASP A 185 -16.79 9.93 13.74
N GLU A 186 -17.96 9.72 13.13
CA GLU A 186 -19.24 9.50 13.83
C GLU A 186 -19.15 8.25 14.72
N TYR A 187 -18.64 7.12 14.21
CA TYR A 187 -18.43 5.90 15.00
C TYR A 187 -17.51 6.14 16.20
N GLN A 188 -16.36 6.80 15.98
CA GLN A 188 -15.40 7.09 17.04
C GLN A 188 -15.96 8.04 18.10
N THR A 189 -16.83 8.97 17.70
CA THR A 189 -17.54 9.88 18.60
C THR A 189 -18.61 9.13 19.39
N GLY A 190 -19.36 8.24 18.74
CA GLY A 190 -20.33 7.35 19.38
C GLY A 190 -19.71 6.51 20.48
N ILE A 191 -18.53 5.91 20.25
CA ILE A 191 -17.78 5.17 21.28
C ILE A 191 -17.48 6.06 22.49
N LYS A 192 -16.91 7.25 22.28
CA LYS A 192 -16.55 8.16 23.39
C LYS A 192 -17.75 8.53 24.26
N LEU A 193 -18.90 8.76 23.64
CA LEU A 193 -20.14 9.10 24.34
C LEU A 193 -20.75 7.89 25.05
N TYR A 194 -20.66 6.71 24.42
CA TYR A 194 -21.06 5.44 25.04
C TYR A 194 -20.26 5.16 26.31
N ASP A 195 -18.93 5.35 26.27
CA ASP A 195 -18.02 5.19 27.42
C ASP A 195 -18.31 6.21 28.54
N GLN A 196 -18.87 7.37 28.18
CA GLN A 196 -19.32 8.40 29.11
C GLN A 196 -20.76 8.19 29.60
N GLU A 197 -21.39 7.06 29.25
CA GLU A 197 -22.78 6.69 29.54
C GLU A 197 -23.82 7.68 28.98
N GLN A 198 -23.43 8.50 27.99
CA GLN A 198 -24.31 9.43 27.28
C GLN A 198 -25.04 8.71 26.13
N TYR A 199 -25.86 7.71 26.49
CA TYR A 199 -26.44 6.76 25.54
C TYR A 199 -27.34 7.41 24.47
N GLU A 200 -28.12 8.43 24.81
CA GLU A 200 -28.98 9.14 23.82
C GLU A 200 -28.15 9.82 22.72
N GLU A 201 -27.03 10.46 23.08
CA GLU A 201 -26.14 11.11 22.11
C GLU A 201 -25.35 10.05 21.33
N ALA A 202 -24.86 9.00 22.01
CA ALA A 202 -24.17 7.89 21.37
C ALA A 202 -25.03 7.21 20.29
N ILE A 203 -26.33 7.01 20.55
CA ILE A 203 -27.28 6.48 19.55
C ILE A 203 -27.27 7.34 18.28
N ASN A 204 -27.37 8.67 18.41
CA ASN A 204 -27.42 9.56 17.24
C ASN A 204 -26.16 9.42 16.37
N HIS A 205 -24.99 9.34 17.01
CA HIS A 205 -23.71 9.18 16.32
C HIS A 205 -23.56 7.79 15.67
N PHE A 206 -23.92 6.70 16.37
CA PHE A 206 -23.86 5.36 15.79
C PHE A 206 -24.83 5.15 14.62
N GLU A 207 -26.03 5.75 14.68
CA GLU A 207 -26.99 5.69 13.57
C GLU A 207 -26.50 6.44 12.33
N GLU A 208 -25.94 7.65 12.51
CA GLU A 208 -25.36 8.40 11.38
C GLU A 208 -24.08 7.71 10.85
N ALA A 209 -23.27 7.09 11.72
CA ALA A 209 -22.15 6.26 11.32
C ALA A 209 -22.60 5.07 10.45
N LEU A 210 -23.61 4.31 10.90
CA LEU A 210 -24.12 3.14 10.19
C LEU A 210 -24.72 3.51 8.82
N LYS A 211 -25.51 4.58 8.77
CA LYS A 211 -26.05 5.13 7.52
C LYS A 211 -24.95 5.61 6.57
N GLY A 212 -23.92 6.26 7.11
CA GLY A 212 -22.75 6.68 6.36
C GLY A 212 -21.94 5.49 5.81
N TYR A 213 -21.80 4.41 6.59
CA TYR A 213 -21.14 3.19 6.17
C TYR A 213 -21.84 2.55 4.96
N TYR A 214 -23.17 2.37 5.02
CA TYR A 214 -23.92 1.78 3.91
C TYR A 214 -23.87 2.63 2.64
N ARG A 215 -23.84 3.95 2.78
CA ARG A 215 -23.58 4.83 1.65
C ARG A 215 -22.18 4.59 1.08
N ALA A 216 -21.16 4.51 1.93
CA ALA A 216 -19.79 4.26 1.51
C ALA A 216 -19.61 2.88 0.85
N ASP A 217 -20.34 1.84 1.29
CA ASP A 217 -20.41 0.51 0.63
C ASP A 217 -20.89 0.63 -0.82
N ILE A 218 -21.99 1.35 -1.04
CA ILE A 218 -22.51 1.59 -2.39
C ILE A 218 -21.49 2.35 -3.25
N GLU A 219 -20.85 3.37 -2.69
CA GLU A 219 -19.86 4.19 -3.40
C GLU A 219 -18.59 3.39 -3.75
N CYS A 220 -18.06 2.60 -2.81
CA CYS A 220 -16.92 1.71 -3.03
C CYS A 220 -17.19 0.72 -4.16
N ARG A 221 -18.30 -0.02 -4.06
CA ARG A 221 -18.69 -1.05 -5.04
C ARG A 221 -18.93 -0.48 -6.43
N THR A 222 -19.54 0.70 -6.51
CA THR A 222 -19.73 1.41 -7.79
C THR A 222 -18.41 1.71 -8.50
N MET A 223 -17.35 1.96 -7.74
CA MET A 223 -16.04 2.26 -8.30
C MET A 223 -15.28 1.02 -8.80
N CYS A 224 -15.68 -0.20 -8.40
CA CYS A 224 -15.07 -1.45 -8.83
C CYS A 224 -15.25 -1.79 -10.33
N GLY A 225 -16.24 -1.21 -11.01
CA GLY A 225 -16.47 -1.37 -12.47
C GLY A 225 -15.43 -0.66 -13.35
N GLY A 226 -14.14 -0.76 -13.00
CA GLY A 226 -13.02 -0.23 -13.76
C GLY A 226 -12.62 -1.11 -14.96
N PRO A 227 -11.58 -0.72 -15.72
CA PRO A 227 -11.06 -1.57 -16.79
C PRO A 227 -10.52 -2.90 -16.26
N GLN A 228 -10.52 -3.94 -17.10
CA GLN A 228 -9.82 -5.18 -16.80
C GLN A 228 -8.33 -4.91 -16.57
N LYS A 229 -7.79 -5.49 -15.49
CA LYS A 229 -6.38 -5.46 -15.14
C LYS A 229 -5.79 -6.81 -15.55
N PHE A 230 -4.66 -6.77 -16.24
CA PHE A 230 -3.88 -7.96 -16.59
C PHE A 230 -2.58 -7.89 -15.78
N ASP A 231 -2.12 -9.02 -15.25
CA ASP A 231 -0.79 -9.07 -14.63
C ASP A 231 0.30 -8.87 -15.70
N GLU A 232 1.43 -8.26 -15.30
CA GLU A 232 2.49 -7.80 -16.22
C GLU A 232 3.04 -8.90 -17.16
N TYR A 233 2.83 -10.18 -16.83
CA TYR A 233 3.30 -11.34 -17.58
C TYR A 233 2.19 -12.11 -18.34
N GLU A 234 0.91 -11.82 -18.11
CA GLU A 234 -0.21 -12.55 -18.75
C GLU A 234 -0.46 -12.11 -20.20
N TYR A 235 -0.15 -10.86 -20.55
CA TYR A 235 -0.51 -10.27 -21.85
C TYR A 235 0.16 -10.93 -23.07
N VAL A 236 1.27 -11.64 -22.89
CA VAL A 236 2.07 -12.14 -24.02
C VAL A 236 1.48 -13.41 -24.65
N ASP A 237 0.67 -14.18 -23.91
CA ASP A 237 0.04 -15.43 -24.39
C ASP A 237 -1.47 -15.56 -24.08
N TYR A 238 -2.11 -14.53 -23.51
CA TYR A 238 -3.53 -14.58 -23.12
C TYR A 238 -4.47 -14.71 -24.32
N ARG A 239 -5.06 -15.91 -24.49
CA ARG A 239 -6.07 -16.23 -25.51
C ARG A 239 -7.34 -16.79 -24.86
N ALA A 240 -8.01 -15.99 -24.04
CA ALA A 240 -9.27 -16.37 -23.43
C ALA A 240 -10.38 -16.56 -24.49
N THR A 241 -11.18 -17.61 -24.32
CA THR A 241 -12.49 -17.75 -24.96
C THR A 241 -13.46 -16.69 -24.43
N LEU A 242 -14.63 -16.55 -25.08
CA LEU A 242 -15.65 -15.59 -24.64
C LEU A 242 -16.01 -15.73 -23.14
N TYR A 243 -16.18 -16.96 -22.66
CA TYR A 243 -16.62 -17.22 -21.29
C TYR A 243 -15.49 -17.01 -20.29
N GLU A 244 -14.25 -17.38 -20.63
CA GLU A 244 -13.08 -17.10 -19.80
C GLU A 244 -12.86 -15.60 -19.65
N GLY A 245 -12.91 -14.83 -20.74
CA GLY A 245 -12.73 -13.37 -20.67
C GLY A 245 -13.85 -12.66 -19.89
N ILE A 246 -15.09 -13.14 -19.99
CA ILE A 246 -16.20 -12.63 -19.16
C ILE A 246 -15.96 -13.00 -17.69
N ALA A 247 -15.64 -14.26 -17.40
CA ALA A 247 -15.45 -14.75 -16.04
C ALA A 247 -14.31 -14.00 -15.35
N ASP A 248 -13.14 -13.90 -15.97
CA ASP A 248 -11.96 -13.24 -15.41
C ASP A 248 -12.26 -11.79 -15.00
N HIS A 249 -12.89 -11.03 -15.90
CA HIS A 249 -13.22 -9.64 -15.59
C HIS A 249 -14.32 -9.52 -14.52
N TYR A 250 -15.34 -10.40 -14.53
CA TYR A 250 -16.37 -10.41 -13.49
C TYR A 250 -15.82 -10.79 -12.13
N ILE A 251 -14.91 -11.76 -12.05
CA ILE A 251 -14.23 -12.17 -10.82
C ILE A 251 -13.42 -10.99 -10.28
N GLN A 252 -12.65 -10.28 -11.11
CA GLN A 252 -11.92 -9.09 -10.70
C GLN A 252 -12.84 -8.02 -10.08
N ILE A 253 -14.00 -7.76 -10.70
CA ILE A 253 -14.98 -6.81 -10.16
C ILE A 253 -15.56 -7.33 -8.85
N LEU A 254 -15.91 -8.61 -8.78
CA LEU A 254 -16.52 -9.23 -7.61
C LEU A 254 -15.57 -9.23 -6.41
N VAL A 255 -14.29 -9.55 -6.61
CA VAL A 255 -13.26 -9.45 -5.56
C VAL A 255 -13.18 -8.03 -5.04
N CYS A 256 -13.08 -7.02 -5.91
CA CYS A 256 -13.07 -5.61 -5.49
C CYS A 256 -14.32 -5.24 -4.68
N GLU A 257 -15.50 -5.67 -5.14
CA GLU A 257 -16.77 -5.37 -4.52
C GLU A 257 -16.94 -6.03 -3.14
N HIS A 258 -16.44 -7.26 -3.01
CA HIS A 258 -16.46 -8.06 -1.79
C HIS A 258 -15.46 -7.50 -0.75
N GLU A 259 -14.28 -7.08 -1.20
CA GLU A 259 -13.23 -6.44 -0.39
C GLU A 259 -13.58 -5.03 0.12
N CYS A 260 -14.68 -4.42 -0.34
CA CYS A 260 -15.14 -3.13 0.18
C CYS A 260 -15.36 -3.15 1.70
N VAL A 261 -15.73 -4.29 2.30
CA VAL A 261 -15.85 -4.40 3.77
C VAL A 261 -14.52 -4.12 4.47
N ARG A 262 -13.40 -4.58 3.92
CA ARG A 262 -12.05 -4.33 4.44
C ARG A 262 -11.64 -2.88 4.22
N ASP A 263 -11.74 -2.36 2.98
CA ASP A 263 -11.39 -0.95 2.72
C ASP A 263 -12.17 -0.01 3.64
N LEU A 264 -13.47 -0.22 3.78
CA LEU A 264 -14.32 0.65 4.60
C LEU A 264 -14.11 0.52 6.10
N SER A 265 -13.49 -0.56 6.58
CA SER A 265 -13.12 -0.75 7.99
C SER A 265 -11.67 -0.37 8.29
N THR A 266 -10.83 -0.16 7.28
CA THR A 266 -9.44 0.27 7.44
C THR A 266 -9.34 1.80 7.58
N ARG A 267 -8.65 2.24 8.64
CA ARG A 267 -8.35 3.67 8.85
C ARG A 267 -7.30 4.13 7.83
N PRO A 268 -7.33 5.40 7.38
CA PRO A 268 -6.25 5.94 6.55
C PRO A 268 -4.87 5.65 7.18
N GLY A 269 -3.90 5.25 6.34
CA GLY A 269 -2.54 4.95 6.78
C GLY A 269 -2.35 3.66 7.59
N ARG A 270 -3.41 2.87 7.76
CA ARG A 270 -3.36 1.52 8.33
C ARG A 270 -3.51 0.48 7.22
N LEU A 271 -2.98 -0.71 7.50
CA LEU A 271 -3.18 -1.89 6.66
C LEU A 271 -4.30 -2.76 7.24
N SER A 272 -4.27 -2.97 8.57
CA SER A 272 -5.28 -3.77 9.26
C SER A 272 -6.62 -3.03 9.39
N PRO A 273 -7.74 -3.70 9.06
CA PRO A 273 -9.08 -3.18 9.32
C PRO A 273 -9.40 -3.14 10.82
N ILE A 274 -10.35 -2.30 11.21
CA ILE A 274 -10.99 -2.43 12.52
C ILE A 274 -11.80 -3.74 12.51
N GLU A 275 -11.43 -4.68 13.39
CA GLU A 275 -12.13 -5.96 13.51
C GLU A 275 -13.61 -5.73 13.80
N ASN A 276 -14.47 -6.51 13.13
CA ASN A 276 -15.91 -6.49 13.35
C ASN A 276 -16.55 -5.08 13.21
N PHE A 277 -15.94 -4.17 12.45
CA PHE A 277 -16.37 -2.76 12.38
C PHE A 277 -17.87 -2.59 12.13
N LEU A 278 -18.42 -3.25 11.11
CA LEU A 278 -19.86 -3.20 10.83
C LEU A 278 -20.70 -3.85 11.94
N PRO A 279 -20.49 -5.12 12.35
CA PRO A 279 -21.27 -5.73 13.42
C PRO A 279 -21.19 -4.96 14.74
N LEU A 280 -20.06 -4.34 15.08
CA LEU A 280 -19.91 -3.55 16.31
C LEU A 280 -20.86 -2.34 16.38
N HIS A 281 -21.28 -1.76 15.25
CA HIS A 281 -22.32 -0.72 15.28
C HIS A 281 -23.61 -1.26 15.90
N TYR A 282 -24.02 -2.47 15.50
CA TYR A 282 -25.21 -3.12 16.03
C TYR A 282 -25.03 -3.52 17.50
N ASP A 283 -23.82 -3.95 17.87
CA ASP A 283 -23.52 -4.26 19.26
C ASP A 283 -23.61 -3.01 20.17
N PHE A 284 -22.98 -1.89 19.79
CA PHE A 284 -23.12 -0.65 20.57
C PHE A 284 -24.56 -0.14 20.62
N LEU A 285 -25.28 -0.21 19.50
CA LEU A 285 -26.67 0.23 19.41
C LEU A 285 -27.61 -0.61 20.29
N GLN A 286 -27.46 -1.95 20.35
CA GLN A 286 -28.35 -2.78 21.18
C GLN A 286 -28.28 -2.37 22.65
N PHE A 287 -27.07 -2.12 23.17
CA PHE A 287 -26.90 -1.72 24.57
C PHE A 287 -27.34 -0.28 24.80
N SER A 288 -27.03 0.63 23.89
CA SER A 288 -27.43 2.04 24.03
C SER A 288 -28.96 2.16 24.03
N TYR A 289 -29.65 1.48 23.10
CA TYR A 289 -31.12 1.46 23.06
C TYR A 289 -31.72 0.81 24.31
N TYR A 290 -31.13 -0.28 24.80
CA TYR A 290 -31.57 -0.89 26.05
C TYR A 290 -31.46 0.07 27.24
N LYS A 291 -30.34 0.81 27.36
CA LYS A 291 -30.09 1.75 28.46
C LYS A 291 -31.06 2.93 28.48
N VAL A 292 -31.58 3.34 27.33
CA VAL A 292 -32.61 4.40 27.22
C VAL A 292 -34.05 3.85 27.22
N GLY A 293 -34.23 2.53 27.37
CA GLY A 293 -35.54 1.88 27.47
C GLY A 293 -36.23 1.53 26.14
N ASP A 294 -35.56 1.70 25.00
CA ASP A 294 -36.08 1.30 23.68
C ASP A 294 -35.75 -0.17 23.40
N HIS A 295 -36.48 -1.07 24.06
CA HIS A 295 -36.25 -2.51 23.97
C HIS A 295 -36.54 -3.09 22.57
N LEU A 296 -37.42 -2.44 21.80
CA LEU A 296 -37.73 -2.84 20.43
C LEU A 296 -36.49 -2.69 19.54
N LYS A 297 -35.89 -1.49 19.53
CA LYS A 297 -34.68 -1.24 18.74
C LYS A 297 -33.46 -1.98 19.28
N ALA A 298 -33.39 -2.21 20.60
CA ALA A 298 -32.35 -3.05 21.18
C ALA A 298 -32.40 -4.48 20.62
N LEU A 299 -33.60 -5.07 20.54
CA LEU A 299 -33.82 -6.39 19.95
C LEU A 299 -33.51 -6.44 18.45
N GLU A 300 -33.91 -5.42 17.68
CA GLU A 300 -33.57 -5.32 16.25
C GLU A 300 -32.04 -5.33 16.03
N CYS A 301 -31.30 -4.57 16.84
CA CYS A 301 -29.85 -4.47 16.74
C CYS A 301 -29.17 -5.78 17.18
N ALA A 302 -29.61 -6.40 18.28
CA ALA A 302 -29.09 -7.68 18.74
C ALA A 302 -29.27 -8.79 17.68
N LYS A 303 -30.46 -8.87 17.08
CA LYS A 303 -30.75 -9.79 15.96
C LYS A 303 -29.90 -9.48 14.72
N SER A 304 -29.59 -8.21 14.46
CA SER A 304 -28.72 -7.78 13.34
C SER A 304 -27.27 -8.20 13.55
N TYR A 305 -26.75 -8.06 14.78
CA TYR A 305 -25.40 -8.53 15.13
C TYR A 305 -25.24 -10.04 14.93
N LEU A 306 -26.23 -10.83 15.36
CA LEU A 306 -26.21 -12.30 15.21
C LEU A 306 -26.24 -12.78 13.76
N LEU A 307 -26.53 -11.93 12.78
CA LEU A 307 -26.35 -12.29 11.36
C LEU A 307 -24.88 -12.49 11.00
N PHE A 308 -23.97 -11.78 11.68
CA PHE A 308 -22.52 -11.88 11.49
C PHE A 308 -21.92 -12.94 12.42
N HIS A 309 -22.39 -13.00 13.67
CA HIS A 309 -21.91 -13.92 14.70
C HIS A 309 -23.04 -14.82 15.23
N PRO A 310 -23.52 -15.81 14.45
CA PRO A 310 -24.68 -16.63 14.82
C PRO A 310 -24.49 -17.50 16.06
N ASN A 311 -23.24 -17.70 16.48
CA ASN A 311 -22.87 -18.55 17.62
C ASN A 311 -22.44 -17.74 18.85
N ASP A 312 -22.64 -16.42 18.86
CA ASP A 312 -22.34 -15.57 20.01
C ASP A 312 -23.39 -15.80 21.11
N LEU A 313 -22.97 -16.47 22.19
CA LEU A 313 -23.85 -16.87 23.28
C LEU A 313 -24.32 -15.67 24.10
N ASP A 314 -23.44 -14.68 24.32
CA ASP A 314 -23.75 -13.51 25.14
C ASP A 314 -24.86 -12.68 24.47
N VAL A 315 -24.74 -12.45 23.16
CA VAL A 315 -25.78 -11.70 22.42
C VAL A 315 -27.06 -12.53 22.24
N SER A 316 -26.95 -13.86 22.16
CA SER A 316 -28.14 -14.75 22.15
C SER A 316 -28.92 -14.68 23.47
N GLU A 317 -28.23 -14.55 24.60
CA GLU A 317 -28.85 -14.30 25.91
C GLU A 317 -29.50 -12.91 25.96
N ASN A 318 -28.85 -11.87 25.42
CA ASN A 318 -29.44 -10.53 25.30
C ASN A 318 -30.73 -10.54 24.47
N VAL A 319 -30.76 -11.24 23.33
CA VAL A 319 -31.98 -11.41 22.52
C VAL A 319 -33.09 -12.02 23.36
N SER A 320 -32.82 -13.14 24.03
CA SER A 320 -33.81 -13.82 24.89
C SER A 320 -34.34 -12.89 25.99
N PHE A 321 -33.45 -12.08 26.57
CA PHE A 321 -33.81 -11.10 27.58
C PHE A 321 -34.69 -9.98 27.01
N TYR A 322 -34.32 -9.35 25.89
CA TYR A 322 -35.14 -8.30 25.27
C TYR A 322 -36.50 -8.81 24.78
N GLU A 323 -36.56 -10.03 24.24
CA GLU A 323 -37.82 -10.68 23.87
C GLU A 323 -38.75 -10.84 25.09
N SER A 324 -38.20 -11.20 26.25
CA SER A 324 -38.99 -11.32 27.49
C SER A 324 -39.62 -9.98 27.92
N LEU A 325 -38.91 -8.86 27.74
CA LEU A 325 -39.41 -7.51 28.07
C LEU A 325 -40.55 -7.06 27.14
N LEU A 326 -40.54 -7.49 25.89
CA LEU A 326 -41.52 -7.11 24.87
C LEU A 326 -42.75 -8.02 24.82
N SER A 327 -42.62 -9.26 25.31
CA SER A 327 -43.65 -10.31 25.23
C SER A 327 -45.02 -9.93 25.80
N TYR A 328 -45.08 -8.94 26.69
CA TYR A 328 -46.34 -8.44 27.26
C TYR A 328 -47.12 -7.52 26.31
N TYR A 329 -46.42 -6.89 25.35
CA TYR A 329 -47.00 -5.85 24.48
C TYR A 329 -47.03 -6.26 22.99
N MET A 330 -46.19 -7.22 22.56
CA MET A 330 -46.15 -7.72 21.19
C MET A 330 -45.54 -9.13 21.12
N ASP A 331 -45.72 -9.80 19.97
CA ASP A 331 -45.01 -11.04 19.66
C ASP A 331 -43.55 -10.71 19.26
N PRO A 332 -42.53 -11.13 20.03
CA PRO A 332 -41.15 -10.82 19.71
C PRO A 332 -40.64 -11.46 18.40
N THR A 333 -41.36 -12.45 17.86
CA THR A 333 -41.03 -13.08 16.57
C THR A 333 -41.32 -12.16 15.37
N ASP A 334 -42.16 -11.14 15.54
CA ASP A 334 -42.41 -10.11 14.53
C ASP A 334 -41.24 -9.14 14.41
N VAL A 335 -40.36 -9.07 15.42
CA VAL A 335 -39.16 -8.22 15.41
C VAL A 335 -38.05 -8.90 14.62
N ARG A 336 -37.71 -8.30 13.48
CA ARG A 336 -36.69 -8.79 12.55
C ARG A 336 -35.36 -8.06 12.74
N PRO A 337 -34.23 -8.66 12.32
CA PRO A 337 -33.01 -7.89 12.13
C PRO A 337 -33.26 -6.70 11.17
N ARG A 338 -32.40 -5.69 11.24
CA ARG A 338 -32.47 -4.53 10.35
C ARG A 338 -32.26 -4.97 8.91
N LYS A 339 -33.11 -4.41 8.04
CA LYS A 339 -33.17 -4.79 6.62
C LYS A 339 -31.82 -4.61 5.92
N GLU A 340 -31.11 -3.53 6.21
CA GLU A 340 -29.80 -3.23 5.63
C GLU A 340 -28.75 -4.28 6.02
N ALA A 341 -28.79 -4.79 7.26
CA ALA A 341 -27.93 -5.87 7.72
C ALA A 341 -28.26 -7.20 7.01
N GLU A 342 -29.55 -7.54 6.91
CA GLU A 342 -30.01 -8.74 6.21
C GLU A 342 -29.60 -8.72 4.73
N GLU A 343 -29.81 -7.59 4.03
CA GLU A 343 -29.44 -7.42 2.63
C GLU A 343 -27.93 -7.49 2.44
N PHE A 344 -27.14 -6.88 3.33
CA PHE A 344 -25.69 -6.95 3.30
C PHE A 344 -25.18 -8.39 3.47
N VAL A 345 -25.57 -9.08 4.55
CA VAL A 345 -25.06 -10.42 4.85
C VAL A 345 -25.47 -11.42 3.77
N LYS A 346 -26.71 -11.33 3.28
CA LYS A 346 -27.18 -12.18 2.18
C LYS A 346 -26.36 -11.96 0.92
N ARG A 347 -26.09 -10.70 0.56
CA ARG A 347 -25.25 -10.35 -0.59
C ARG A 347 -23.82 -10.87 -0.40
N HIS A 348 -23.18 -10.55 0.72
CA HIS A 348 -21.79 -10.88 0.98
C HIS A 348 -21.53 -12.40 1.02
N ARG A 349 -22.45 -13.19 1.60
CA ARG A 349 -22.35 -14.66 1.58
C ARG A 349 -22.43 -15.21 0.14
N LEU A 350 -23.34 -14.70 -0.67
CA LEU A 350 -23.45 -15.12 -2.07
C LEU A 350 -22.19 -14.76 -2.88
N GLU A 351 -21.59 -13.60 -2.62
CA GLU A 351 -20.32 -13.19 -3.25
C GLU A 351 -19.19 -14.16 -2.88
N SER A 352 -19.05 -14.51 -1.61
CA SER A 352 -18.09 -15.51 -1.11
C SER A 352 -18.30 -16.88 -1.79
N GLU A 353 -19.54 -17.37 -1.85
CA GLU A 353 -19.87 -18.65 -2.50
C GLU A 353 -19.44 -18.67 -3.98
N ILE A 354 -19.67 -17.57 -4.70
CA ILE A 354 -19.29 -17.44 -6.11
C ILE A 354 -17.76 -17.40 -6.26
N LEU A 355 -17.05 -16.64 -5.42
CA LEU A 355 -15.59 -16.53 -5.46
C LEU A 355 -14.92 -17.87 -5.15
N ASN A 356 -15.38 -18.58 -4.12
CA ASN A 356 -14.87 -19.90 -3.78
C ASN A 356 -15.10 -20.92 -4.92
N SER A 357 -16.26 -20.86 -5.57
CA SER A 357 -16.54 -21.69 -6.75
C SER A 357 -15.61 -21.38 -7.94
N ALA A 358 -15.27 -20.10 -8.14
CA ALA A 358 -14.35 -19.67 -9.19
C ALA A 358 -12.90 -20.13 -8.91
N THR A 359 -12.45 -20.07 -7.65
CA THR A 359 -11.14 -20.58 -7.22
C THR A 359 -10.99 -22.07 -7.52
N GLU A 360 -12.01 -22.87 -7.20
CA GLU A 360 -12.00 -24.32 -7.45
C GLU A 360 -12.11 -24.67 -8.95
N GLY A 361 -12.96 -23.96 -9.69
CA GLY A 361 -13.33 -24.33 -11.07
C GLY A 361 -12.47 -23.71 -12.17
N LEU A 362 -11.83 -22.56 -11.92
CA LEU A 362 -11.08 -21.79 -12.92
C LEU A 362 -9.60 -21.59 -12.56
N GLY A 363 -9.16 -22.09 -11.39
CA GLY A 363 -7.76 -21.94 -10.94
C GLY A 363 -7.39 -20.51 -10.55
N PHE A 364 -8.39 -19.65 -10.31
CA PHE A 364 -8.20 -18.31 -9.78
C PHE A 364 -7.69 -18.39 -8.33
N SER A 365 -6.69 -17.57 -7.96
CA SER A 365 -6.19 -17.56 -6.58
C SER A 365 -6.82 -16.41 -5.81
N TYR A 366 -7.71 -16.74 -4.89
CA TYR A 366 -8.26 -15.80 -3.91
C TYR A 366 -8.34 -16.46 -2.54
N ASN A 367 -7.64 -15.86 -1.58
CA ASN A 367 -7.68 -16.25 -0.18
C ASN A 367 -8.58 -15.27 0.54
N GLU A 368 -9.83 -15.68 0.78
CA GLU A 368 -10.81 -14.84 1.48
C GLU A 368 -10.34 -14.57 2.93
N PRO A 369 -10.20 -13.30 3.33
CA PRO A 369 -9.90 -12.93 4.72
C PRO A 369 -11.02 -13.34 5.68
N GLU A 370 -10.69 -13.59 6.95
CA GLU A 370 -11.70 -13.80 7.99
C GLU A 370 -12.32 -12.45 8.39
N PHE A 371 -13.41 -12.06 7.73
CA PHE A 371 -14.07 -10.76 7.96
C PHE A 371 -14.83 -10.68 9.30
N TRP A 372 -15.23 -11.82 9.87
CA TRP A 372 -16.06 -11.91 11.08
C TRP A 372 -15.35 -12.73 12.15
N VAL A 373 -14.48 -12.09 12.94
CA VAL A 373 -13.63 -12.79 13.91
C VAL A 373 -14.41 -13.07 15.20
N THR A 374 -14.52 -14.35 15.57
CA THR A 374 -15.05 -14.78 16.89
C THR A 374 -14.06 -14.43 17.99
N GLY A 375 -14.43 -13.54 18.91
CA GLY A 375 -13.60 -13.13 20.04
C GLY A 375 -12.93 -11.75 19.90
N GLY A 376 -13.39 -10.90 18.98
CA GLY A 376 -13.06 -9.48 19.01
C GLY A 376 -13.70 -8.85 20.25
N ASP A 377 -12.98 -8.85 21.37
CA ASP A 377 -13.40 -8.19 22.60
C ASP A 377 -13.78 -6.73 22.28
N ARG A 378 -14.83 -6.22 22.93
CA ARG A 378 -14.93 -4.78 23.15
C ARG A 378 -13.61 -4.36 23.76
N GLN A 379 -12.91 -3.40 23.16
CA GLN A 379 -11.79 -2.72 23.83
C GLN A 379 -12.34 -1.85 24.97
N ASP A 380 -13.01 -2.47 25.95
CA ASP A 380 -13.51 -1.86 27.17
C ASP A 380 -12.45 -2.09 28.25
N GLU A 381 -11.65 -1.07 28.58
CA GLU A 381 -10.90 -1.05 29.85
C GLU A 381 -11.83 -0.95 31.08
N ASN A 382 -13.16 -0.80 30.89
CA ASN A 382 -14.13 -0.59 31.96
C ASN A 382 -15.39 -1.49 31.88
N ARG A 383 -15.23 -2.81 31.71
CA ARG A 383 -16.36 -3.72 32.01
C ARG A 383 -16.57 -3.82 33.52
N ILE A 384 -17.77 -3.42 33.96
CA ILE A 384 -18.29 -3.67 35.31
C ILE A 384 -18.42 -5.19 35.50
N LEU A 385 -17.53 -5.77 36.32
CA LEU A 385 -17.67 -7.14 36.81
C LEU A 385 -18.92 -7.24 37.69
N SER A 386 -19.88 -8.06 37.27
CA SER A 386 -20.88 -8.60 38.19
C SER A 386 -20.19 -9.52 39.20
N ASP A 387 -20.30 -9.16 40.48
CA ASP A 387 -19.87 -9.93 41.65
C ASP A 387 -20.39 -11.38 41.58
N SER A 388 -19.54 -12.31 41.15
CA SER A 388 -19.39 -13.63 41.79
C SER A 388 -18.26 -14.43 41.13
N LYS A 389 -17.35 -14.93 41.99
CA LYS A 389 -16.21 -15.84 41.72
C LYS A 389 -14.87 -15.17 41.41
N LEU A 390 -14.34 -14.53 42.45
CA LEU A 390 -12.91 -14.59 42.76
C LEU A 390 -12.52 -16.06 42.98
N LEU A 391 -11.81 -16.69 42.05
CA LEU A 391 -10.83 -17.77 42.29
C LEU A 391 -10.15 -18.20 40.96
N ASP A 392 -8.82 -18.13 40.99
CA ASP A 392 -7.83 -18.70 40.07
C ASP A 392 -7.41 -17.91 38.83
N VAL A 393 -6.75 -16.76 39.07
CA VAL A 393 -5.89 -16.08 38.10
C VAL A 393 -4.47 -16.58 38.28
N THR A 394 -4.16 -17.74 37.70
CA THR A 394 -2.79 -18.09 37.29
C THR A 394 -2.84 -19.19 36.23
N GLY A 395 -2.75 -18.80 34.95
CA GLY A 395 -2.42 -19.72 33.86
C GLY A 395 -3.54 -19.95 32.85
N LEU A 396 -3.79 -18.97 31.97
CA LEU A 396 -4.35 -19.18 30.62
C LEU A 396 -4.26 -17.89 29.80
N LEU A 397 -3.04 -17.37 29.64
CA LEU A 397 -2.67 -16.44 28.56
C LEU A 397 -1.60 -17.13 27.71
N SER A 398 -2.02 -18.12 26.93
CA SER A 398 -1.25 -18.66 25.81
C SER A 398 -2.21 -19.38 24.88
N GLY A 399 -2.90 -18.56 24.07
CA GLY A 399 -3.74 -19.00 22.97
C GLY A 399 -3.50 -18.14 21.74
N LYS A 400 -2.27 -17.67 21.53
CA LYS A 400 -1.87 -17.20 20.19
C LYS A 400 -2.01 -18.42 19.28
N LYS A 401 -2.94 -18.37 18.32
CA LYS A 401 -2.88 -19.26 17.16
C LYS A 401 -1.51 -18.98 16.53
N ALA A 402 -0.56 -19.86 16.80
CA ALA A 402 0.71 -19.86 16.11
C ALA A 402 0.36 -20.06 14.64
N VAL A 403 0.50 -18.98 13.86
CA VAL A 403 0.78 -19.11 12.43
C VAL A 403 1.82 -20.21 12.33
N GLN A 404 1.52 -21.27 11.59
CA GLN A 404 2.46 -22.35 11.34
C GLN A 404 3.71 -21.70 10.73
N LYS A 405 4.71 -21.38 11.57
CA LYS A 405 6.08 -21.20 11.16
C LYS A 405 6.43 -22.53 10.51
N ILE A 406 6.50 -22.54 9.19
CA ILE A 406 7.36 -23.50 8.50
C ILE A 406 8.75 -23.16 9.04
N ASP A 407 9.14 -23.86 10.09
CA ASP A 407 10.44 -23.78 10.73
C ASP A 407 11.44 -24.33 9.71
N ARG A 408 11.79 -23.52 8.71
CA ARG A 408 13.02 -23.73 7.97
C ARG A 408 14.11 -23.51 9.02
N ASP A 409 14.92 -24.52 9.31
CA ASP A 409 16.14 -24.38 10.11
C ASP A 409 17.00 -23.26 9.50
N LEU A 410 16.80 -22.03 9.98
CA LEU A 410 17.52 -20.85 9.55
C LEU A 410 18.95 -21.00 10.05
N ARG A 411 19.88 -21.12 9.11
CA ARG A 411 21.31 -21.31 9.38
C ARG A 411 22.07 -20.10 8.87
N GLU A 412 23.05 -19.67 9.64
CA GLU A 412 23.94 -18.55 9.34
C GLU A 412 25.37 -18.87 9.78
N GLY A 413 26.34 -18.04 9.37
CA GLY A 413 27.75 -18.23 9.71
C GLY A 413 28.49 -19.22 8.80
N GLY A 414 27.98 -19.46 7.59
CA GLY A 414 28.68 -20.23 6.57
C GLY A 414 30.00 -19.58 6.11
N PRO A 415 30.84 -20.31 5.37
CA PRO A 415 32.18 -19.87 5.02
C PRO A 415 32.18 -18.64 4.10
N LEU A 416 33.16 -17.76 4.28
CA LEU A 416 33.43 -16.68 3.32
C LEU A 416 34.19 -17.27 2.12
N VAL A 417 33.55 -17.29 0.95
CA VAL A 417 34.02 -17.98 -0.26
C VAL A 417 35.05 -17.19 -1.08
N TYR A 418 35.45 -16.01 -0.62
CA TYR A 418 36.46 -15.17 -1.26
C TYR A 418 37.47 -14.66 -0.23
N ASP A 419 38.73 -14.64 -0.63
CA ASP A 419 39.83 -14.12 0.20
C ASP A 419 39.71 -12.60 0.39
N GLY A 420 40.17 -12.13 1.55
CA GLY A 420 40.24 -10.69 1.87
C GLY A 420 38.95 -10.07 2.40
N ILE A 421 37.80 -10.76 2.30
CA ILE A 421 36.54 -10.29 2.88
C ILE A 421 36.58 -10.40 4.40
N LYS A 422 36.12 -9.35 5.09
CA LYS A 422 36.07 -9.30 6.55
C LYS A 422 34.65 -9.39 7.05
N LEU A 423 34.37 -10.37 7.91
CA LEU A 423 33.14 -10.40 8.71
C LEU A 423 33.23 -9.33 9.80
N VAL A 424 32.36 -8.31 9.71
CA VAL A 424 32.36 -7.19 10.65
C VAL A 424 31.35 -7.43 11.76
N HIS A 425 30.10 -7.71 11.39
CA HIS A 425 29.00 -7.93 12.32
C HIS A 425 28.12 -9.11 11.89
N THR A 426 27.77 -9.94 12.87
CA THR A 426 26.81 -11.05 12.76
C THR A 426 25.41 -10.58 13.18
N SER A 427 24.41 -11.45 13.02
CA SER A 427 23.04 -11.23 13.51
C SER A 427 22.98 -10.85 14.99
N GLU A 428 23.78 -11.52 15.83
CA GLU A 428 23.87 -11.23 17.26
C GLU A 428 24.30 -9.78 17.53
N TYR A 429 25.31 -9.28 16.81
CA TYR A 429 25.74 -7.90 16.95
C TYR A 429 24.72 -6.90 16.38
N LEU A 430 24.03 -7.29 15.31
CA LEU A 430 23.02 -6.46 14.64
C LEU A 430 21.62 -6.56 15.27
N ASN A 431 21.50 -7.17 16.46
CA ASN A 431 20.26 -7.34 17.22
C ASN A 431 19.11 -7.87 16.34
N GLY A 432 19.33 -9.01 15.68
CA GLY A 432 18.31 -9.66 14.87
C GLY A 432 18.68 -11.08 14.47
N THR A 433 18.06 -11.59 13.41
CA THR A 433 18.32 -12.93 12.85
C THR A 433 18.56 -12.82 11.35
N GLN A 434 19.38 -13.72 10.78
CA GLN A 434 19.68 -13.74 9.36
C GLN A 434 20.18 -12.37 8.84
N ARG A 435 21.13 -11.73 9.55
CA ARG A 435 21.77 -10.46 9.16
C ARG A 435 23.28 -10.62 9.11
N VAL A 436 23.93 -9.95 8.16
CA VAL A 436 25.39 -9.89 8.10
C VAL A 436 25.88 -8.56 7.58
N GLN A 437 26.97 -8.07 8.16
CA GLN A 437 27.75 -6.97 7.62
C GLN A 437 29.17 -7.44 7.31
N LEU A 438 29.58 -7.26 6.06
CA LEU A 438 30.89 -7.63 5.54
C LEU A 438 31.58 -6.39 4.96
N ASP A 439 32.89 -6.29 5.14
CA ASP A 439 33.73 -5.26 4.52
C ASP A 439 34.70 -5.90 3.52
N ASP A 440 35.29 -5.05 2.67
CA ASP A 440 36.29 -5.43 1.67
C ASP A 440 35.76 -6.43 0.61
N VAL A 441 34.44 -6.40 0.33
CA VAL A 441 33.80 -7.23 -0.70
C VAL A 441 34.24 -6.82 -2.10
N ILE A 442 34.48 -5.53 -2.33
CA ILE A 442 35.11 -4.97 -3.53
C ILE A 442 36.16 -3.95 -3.10
N THR A 443 37.14 -3.72 -3.97
CA THR A 443 38.26 -2.79 -3.75
C THR A 443 37.83 -1.34 -3.98
N GLU A 444 38.60 -0.39 -3.42
CA GLU A 444 38.40 1.05 -3.68
C GLU A 444 38.42 1.39 -5.18
N LYS A 445 39.29 0.74 -5.95
CA LYS A 445 39.34 0.92 -7.41
C LYS A 445 38.06 0.46 -8.08
N GLU A 446 37.53 -0.71 -7.69
CA GLU A 446 36.27 -1.23 -8.24
C GLU A 446 35.08 -0.33 -7.87
N CYS A 447 35.06 0.21 -6.65
CA CYS A 447 34.09 1.23 -6.24
C CYS A 447 34.15 2.48 -7.13
N GLU A 448 35.34 3.04 -7.36
CA GLU A 448 35.53 4.20 -8.22
C GLU A 448 35.06 3.93 -9.66
N GLU A 449 35.40 2.78 -10.23
CA GLU A 449 34.95 2.35 -11.56
C GLU A 449 33.42 2.25 -11.63
N LEU A 450 32.78 1.60 -10.65
CA LEU A 450 31.32 1.46 -10.62
C LEU A 450 30.60 2.80 -10.40
N ARG A 451 31.18 3.73 -9.62
CA ARG A 451 30.67 5.10 -9.51
C ARG A 451 30.79 5.85 -10.83
N GLY A 452 31.88 5.65 -11.57
CA GLY A 452 32.06 6.22 -12.91
C GLY A 452 31.00 5.71 -13.89
N VAL A 453 30.71 4.41 -13.86
CA VAL A 453 29.58 3.81 -14.59
C VAL A 453 28.27 4.46 -14.16
N ALA A 454 27.99 4.51 -12.85
CA ALA A 454 26.75 5.08 -12.32
C ALA A 454 26.51 6.53 -12.81
N ASN A 455 27.52 7.38 -12.71
CA ASN A 455 27.43 8.79 -13.14
C ASN A 455 27.15 8.98 -14.64
N THR A 456 27.43 7.95 -15.46
CA THR A 456 27.26 8.02 -16.91
C THR A 456 25.95 7.39 -17.39
N ILE A 457 25.55 6.27 -16.78
CA ILE A 457 24.45 5.44 -17.31
C ILE A 457 23.16 5.52 -16.51
N THR A 458 23.22 6.09 -15.30
CA THR A 458 22.02 6.18 -14.47
C THR A 458 21.02 7.15 -15.07
N LEU A 459 19.75 6.77 -15.04
CA LEU A 459 18.65 7.65 -15.45
C LEU A 459 17.90 8.10 -14.20
N ALA A 460 17.49 9.37 -14.19
CA ALA A 460 16.70 9.90 -13.10
C ALA A 460 15.36 9.16 -13.01
N GLY A 461 15.05 8.64 -11.82
CA GLY A 461 13.86 7.83 -11.55
C GLY A 461 13.83 6.44 -12.16
N ASP A 462 14.96 5.92 -12.63
CA ASP A 462 15.13 4.52 -13.01
C ASP A 462 14.84 3.58 -11.82
N GLY A 463 14.10 2.49 -12.06
CA GLY A 463 13.53 1.64 -11.00
C GLY A 463 12.28 2.22 -10.33
N TYR A 464 11.89 3.46 -10.65
CA TYR A 464 10.74 4.17 -10.09
C TYR A 464 9.87 4.84 -11.16
N ARG A 465 9.78 4.21 -12.35
CA ARG A 465 8.97 4.68 -13.49
C ARG A 465 9.21 6.17 -13.86
N GLY A 466 10.45 6.64 -13.74
CA GLY A 466 10.85 8.01 -14.06
C GLY A 466 10.69 9.03 -12.92
N LYS A 467 10.18 8.62 -11.76
CA LYS A 467 10.05 9.50 -10.58
C LYS A 467 11.41 9.80 -9.98
N THR A 468 11.85 11.05 -10.09
CA THR A 468 13.18 11.46 -9.61
C THR A 468 13.29 11.55 -8.10
N SER A 469 12.17 11.57 -7.36
CA SER A 469 12.16 11.70 -5.89
C SER A 469 11.01 10.90 -5.27
N PRO A 470 11.06 9.56 -5.38
CA PRO A 470 9.92 8.69 -5.10
C PRO A 470 9.55 8.60 -3.61
N HIS A 471 10.49 8.90 -2.70
CA HIS A 471 10.33 8.71 -1.26
C HIS A 471 10.27 10.02 -0.46
N THR A 472 11.07 11.00 -0.87
CA THR A 472 11.18 12.31 -0.22
C THR A 472 11.49 13.35 -1.28
N PRO A 473 10.85 14.54 -1.26
CA PRO A 473 11.08 15.59 -2.26
C PRO A 473 12.48 16.22 -2.16
N ASN A 474 13.24 15.88 -1.11
CA ASN A 474 14.53 16.49 -0.79
C ASN A 474 15.74 15.75 -1.41
N GLU A 475 15.51 14.64 -2.11
CA GLU A 475 16.57 13.80 -2.69
C GLU A 475 16.23 13.41 -4.12
N LYS A 476 17.26 13.32 -4.97
CA LYS A 476 17.17 12.82 -6.34
C LYS A 476 17.63 11.37 -6.43
N PHE A 477 16.84 10.53 -7.06
CA PHE A 477 17.11 9.13 -7.37
C PHE A 477 17.54 8.95 -8.81
N GLU A 478 18.61 8.18 -8.99
CA GLU A 478 19.15 7.81 -10.29
C GLU A 478 19.55 6.34 -10.25
N GLY A 479 19.28 5.58 -11.30
CA GLY A 479 19.59 4.15 -11.31
C GLY A 479 19.84 3.54 -12.69
N ALA A 480 20.36 2.31 -12.69
CA ALA A 480 20.52 1.49 -13.88
C ALA A 480 20.54 -0.01 -13.56
N THR A 481 20.10 -0.82 -14.51
CA THR A 481 20.17 -2.29 -14.47
C THR A 481 21.47 -2.81 -15.10
N VAL A 482 21.81 -4.07 -14.84
CA VAL A 482 23.03 -4.71 -15.35
C VAL A 482 23.01 -4.79 -16.88
N LEU A 483 21.88 -5.19 -17.45
CA LEU A 483 21.72 -5.26 -18.91
C LEU A 483 21.95 -3.90 -19.58
N LYS A 484 21.42 -2.83 -18.96
CA LYS A 484 21.62 -1.46 -19.45
C LYS A 484 23.09 -1.05 -19.42
N ALA A 485 23.82 -1.38 -18.35
CA ALA A 485 25.26 -1.15 -18.29
C ALA A 485 26.01 -1.87 -19.42
N LEU A 486 25.70 -3.14 -19.65
CA LEU A 486 26.33 -3.93 -20.72
C LEU A 486 26.01 -3.39 -22.12
N LYS A 487 24.77 -2.97 -22.38
CA LYS A 487 24.38 -2.29 -23.63
C LYS A 487 25.19 -1.01 -23.84
N PHE A 488 25.32 -0.19 -22.80
CA PHE A 488 26.12 1.05 -22.87
C PHE A 488 27.62 0.76 -23.05
N GLY A 489 28.10 -0.37 -22.54
CA GLY A 489 29.45 -0.86 -22.80
C GLY A 489 29.68 -1.20 -24.27
N TYR A 490 28.74 -1.91 -24.91
CA TYR A 490 28.80 -2.19 -26.36
C TYR A 490 28.73 -0.93 -27.22
N GLU A 491 27.92 0.04 -26.80
CA GLU A 491 27.83 1.35 -27.47
C GLU A 491 29.08 2.22 -27.25
N GLY A 492 30.03 1.80 -26.42
CA GLY A 492 31.25 2.54 -26.11
C GLY A 492 31.02 3.77 -25.23
N ARG A 493 29.87 3.88 -24.56
CA ARG A 493 29.56 4.99 -23.64
C ARG A 493 30.26 4.84 -22.29
N VAL A 494 30.52 3.60 -21.88
CA VAL A 494 31.36 3.23 -20.74
C VAL A 494 32.32 2.12 -21.16
N PRO A 495 33.49 1.97 -20.52
CA PRO A 495 34.36 0.84 -20.81
C PRO A 495 33.65 -0.49 -20.56
N MET A 496 33.78 -1.44 -21.49
CA MET A 496 33.09 -2.72 -21.39
C MET A 496 33.52 -3.53 -20.15
N ASP A 497 34.79 -3.43 -19.76
CA ASP A 497 35.28 -4.05 -18.53
C ASP A 497 34.62 -3.45 -17.27
N SER A 498 34.34 -2.14 -17.24
CA SER A 498 33.62 -1.49 -16.13
C SER A 498 32.13 -1.87 -16.11
N ALA A 499 31.51 -2.06 -17.29
CA ALA A 499 30.15 -2.59 -17.38
C ALA A 499 30.07 -4.06 -16.92
N ARG A 500 31.05 -4.88 -17.31
CA ARG A 500 31.19 -6.27 -16.85
C ARG A 500 31.47 -6.36 -15.35
N LEU A 501 32.23 -5.41 -14.80
CA LEU A 501 32.46 -5.32 -13.36
C LEU A 501 31.15 -5.24 -12.57
N PHE A 502 30.15 -4.48 -13.05
CA PHE A 502 28.85 -4.40 -12.38
C PHE A 502 28.14 -5.77 -12.32
N TYR A 503 28.20 -6.54 -13.41
CA TYR A 503 27.74 -7.93 -13.44
C TYR A 503 28.52 -8.79 -12.43
N ASP A 504 29.86 -8.76 -12.50
CA ASP A 504 30.74 -9.63 -11.71
C ASP A 504 30.59 -9.38 -10.20
N VAL A 505 30.48 -8.14 -9.75
CA VAL A 505 30.31 -7.82 -8.32
C VAL A 505 28.93 -8.23 -7.79
N SER A 506 27.89 -8.21 -8.64
CA SER A 506 26.56 -8.69 -8.25
C SER A 506 26.54 -10.21 -8.06
N GLU A 507 27.22 -10.99 -8.92
CA GLU A 507 27.43 -12.44 -8.70
C GLU A 507 28.24 -12.71 -7.43
N LYS A 508 29.32 -11.95 -7.23
CA LYS A 508 30.16 -12.06 -6.03
C LYS A 508 29.33 -11.89 -4.77
N ALA A 509 28.49 -10.85 -4.71
CA ALA A 509 27.58 -10.62 -3.60
C ALA A 509 26.56 -11.76 -3.42
N ARG A 510 25.98 -12.28 -4.50
CA ARG A 510 25.05 -13.42 -4.45
C ARG A 510 25.70 -14.67 -3.86
N HIS A 511 26.91 -15.02 -4.29
CA HIS A 511 27.66 -16.15 -3.75
C HIS A 511 27.96 -16.00 -2.26
N ILE A 512 28.33 -14.79 -1.84
CA ILE A 512 28.58 -14.48 -0.43
C ILE A 512 27.32 -14.70 0.41
N VAL A 513 26.18 -14.14 -0.01
CA VAL A 513 24.89 -14.28 0.68
C VAL A 513 24.46 -15.74 0.74
N GLN A 514 24.54 -16.45 -0.40
CA GLN A 514 24.17 -17.87 -0.48
C GLN A 514 25.03 -18.75 0.45
N SER A 515 26.34 -18.48 0.50
CA SER A 515 27.26 -19.23 1.36
C SER A 515 27.07 -18.91 2.84
N TYR A 516 27.00 -17.62 3.20
CA TYR A 516 26.89 -17.19 4.60
C TYR A 516 25.60 -17.70 5.27
N PHE A 517 24.46 -17.62 4.57
CA PHE A 517 23.17 -18.15 5.06
C PHE A 517 22.97 -19.64 4.76
N MET A 518 24.03 -20.34 4.34
CA MET A 518 24.05 -21.80 4.18
C MET A 518 22.86 -22.35 3.38
N LEU A 519 22.53 -21.68 2.28
CA LEU A 519 21.34 -22.02 1.50
C LEU A 519 21.56 -23.32 0.72
N ASN A 520 20.63 -24.27 0.88
CA ASN A 520 20.67 -25.57 0.20
C ASN A 520 20.22 -25.51 -1.27
N SER A 521 19.66 -24.38 -1.70
CA SER A 521 19.19 -24.12 -3.05
C SER A 521 19.96 -22.96 -3.68
N THR A 522 19.96 -22.93 -5.01
CA THR A 522 20.50 -21.80 -5.76
C THR A 522 19.70 -20.55 -5.43
N LEU A 523 20.43 -19.49 -5.03
CA LEU A 523 19.86 -18.18 -4.84
C LEU A 523 19.83 -17.49 -6.21
N TYR A 524 18.66 -17.07 -6.69
CA TYR A 524 18.50 -16.37 -7.97
C TYR A 524 18.23 -14.88 -7.76
N PHE A 525 18.60 -14.03 -8.72
CA PHE A 525 18.19 -12.61 -8.69
C PHE A 525 16.71 -12.48 -8.99
N SER A 526 16.00 -11.76 -8.15
CA SER A 526 14.67 -11.23 -8.43
C SER A 526 14.76 -9.82 -9.05
N TYR A 527 15.74 -9.02 -8.63
CA TYR A 527 16.02 -7.70 -9.20
C TYR A 527 17.43 -7.22 -8.82
N THR A 528 18.12 -6.54 -9.75
CA THR A 528 19.46 -5.98 -9.54
C THR A 528 19.48 -4.49 -9.93
N HIS A 529 19.80 -3.61 -8.99
CA HIS A 529 19.76 -2.17 -9.24
C HIS A 529 20.99 -1.43 -8.74
N LEU A 530 21.73 -0.80 -9.65
CA LEU A 530 22.73 0.21 -9.30
C LEU A 530 22.00 1.51 -9.04
N VAL A 531 21.99 1.99 -7.81
CA VAL A 531 21.18 3.13 -7.38
C VAL A 531 22.04 4.19 -6.69
N CYS A 532 21.85 5.44 -7.08
CA CYS A 532 22.45 6.61 -6.48
C CYS A 532 21.35 7.57 -5.96
N ARG A 533 21.58 8.11 -4.76
CA ARG A 533 20.72 9.11 -4.12
C ARG A 533 21.51 10.37 -3.84
N THR A 534 21.05 11.48 -4.36
CA THR A 534 21.73 12.78 -4.28
C THR A 534 20.92 13.76 -3.44
N ALA A 535 21.54 14.36 -2.43
CA ALA A 535 20.90 15.42 -1.63
C ALA A 535 20.69 16.69 -2.47
N LEU A 536 19.47 17.24 -2.50
CA LEU A 536 19.17 18.47 -3.21
C LEU A 536 19.56 19.73 -2.40
N GLN A 537 20.26 20.67 -3.02
CA GLN A 537 20.73 21.89 -2.35
C GLN A 537 19.56 22.77 -1.87
N GLY A 538 19.71 23.39 -0.69
CA GLY A 538 18.71 24.32 -0.12
C GLY A 538 17.52 23.66 0.58
N GLN A 539 17.45 22.32 0.62
CA GLN A 539 16.36 21.54 1.22
C GLN A 539 16.82 20.63 2.38
N GLN A 540 18.02 20.86 2.95
CA GLN A 540 18.69 19.90 3.84
C GLN A 540 18.77 20.31 5.32
N GLU A 541 18.34 21.53 5.68
CA GLU A 541 18.46 22.00 7.07
C GLU A 541 17.54 21.21 8.03
N ASN A 542 18.12 20.66 9.11
CA ASN A 542 17.43 19.93 10.18
C ASN A 542 16.61 18.69 9.75
N ARG A 543 16.99 18.04 8.65
CA ARG A 543 16.32 16.82 8.18
C ARG A 543 16.52 15.64 9.13
N ASN A 544 15.44 14.90 9.35
CA ASN A 544 15.33 13.68 10.16
C ASN A 544 14.38 12.67 9.53
N ASP A 545 13.94 12.94 8.30
CA ASP A 545 13.16 12.03 7.50
C ASP A 545 14.02 10.84 7.05
N LEU A 546 13.34 9.85 6.49
CA LEU A 546 13.99 8.70 5.91
C LEU A 546 14.13 8.92 4.40
N SER A 547 15.34 8.72 3.89
CA SER A 547 15.61 8.61 2.46
C SER A 547 14.84 7.41 1.86
N HIS A 548 14.69 6.32 2.63
CA HIS A 548 13.80 5.20 2.32
C HIS A 548 12.98 4.85 3.55
N PRO A 549 11.63 4.84 3.48
CA PRO A 549 10.78 4.44 4.59
C PRO A 549 11.15 3.07 5.16
N ILE A 550 10.81 2.85 6.43
CA ILE A 550 10.92 1.52 7.03
C ILE A 550 9.93 0.58 6.32
N HIS A 551 10.42 -0.57 5.89
CA HIS A 551 9.64 -1.58 5.18
C HIS A 551 10.29 -2.96 5.35
N ALA A 552 9.56 -3.99 4.92
CA ALA A 552 10.10 -5.32 4.66
C ALA A 552 10.01 -5.59 3.15
N ASP A 553 10.97 -6.35 2.61
CA ASP A 553 11.11 -6.51 1.16
C ASP A 553 10.10 -7.49 0.55
N ASN A 554 9.54 -8.41 1.35
CA ASN A 554 8.63 -9.46 0.87
C ASN A 554 7.22 -9.45 1.50
N CYS A 555 6.88 -8.42 2.26
CA CYS A 555 5.55 -8.32 2.87
C CYS A 555 5.13 -6.87 3.10
N LEU A 556 3.83 -6.67 3.32
CA LEU A 556 3.28 -5.42 3.80
C LEU A 556 3.44 -5.37 5.33
N LEU A 557 4.39 -4.56 5.79
CA LEU A 557 4.67 -4.38 7.21
C LEU A 557 3.55 -3.54 7.86
N ASP A 558 2.88 -4.10 8.86
CA ASP A 558 1.95 -3.40 9.74
C ASP A 558 2.58 -3.24 11.14
N PRO A 559 3.13 -2.06 11.45
CA PRO A 559 3.83 -1.84 12.70
C PRO A 559 2.95 -1.88 13.96
N GLU A 560 1.64 -1.67 13.83
CA GLU A 560 0.74 -1.62 14.99
C GLU A 560 0.18 -2.99 15.34
N ALA A 561 -0.18 -3.76 14.32
CA ALA A 561 -0.54 -5.17 14.50
C ALA A 561 0.69 -6.03 14.82
N ASN A 562 1.90 -5.49 14.61
CA ASN A 562 3.16 -6.24 14.68
C ASN A 562 3.12 -7.45 13.73
N GLU A 563 2.60 -7.22 12.52
CA GLU A 563 2.35 -8.22 11.49
C GLU A 563 2.99 -7.85 10.15
N CYS A 564 3.17 -8.87 9.31
CA CYS A 564 3.86 -8.78 8.03
C CYS A 564 3.09 -9.63 7.02
N TRP A 565 2.22 -8.98 6.26
CA TRP A 565 1.25 -9.63 5.38
C TRP A 565 1.87 -9.96 4.04
N LYS A 566 1.93 -11.26 3.69
CA LYS A 566 2.47 -11.73 2.41
C LYS A 566 1.37 -11.77 1.35
N GLU A 567 0.98 -10.59 0.87
CA GLU A 567 0.00 -10.42 -0.20
C GLU A 567 0.38 -9.32 -1.19
N SER A 568 -0.24 -9.32 -2.37
CA SER A 568 -0.08 -8.26 -3.36
C SER A 568 -0.46 -6.91 -2.74
N PRO A 569 0.31 -5.82 -2.95
CA PRO A 569 1.37 -5.66 -3.94
C PRO A 569 2.80 -5.99 -3.45
N ALA A 570 2.98 -6.66 -2.30
CA ALA A 570 4.31 -7.04 -1.85
C ALA A 570 4.95 -8.08 -2.77
N TYR A 571 6.28 -8.03 -2.89
CA TYR A 571 7.06 -9.02 -3.62
C TYR A 571 7.28 -10.27 -2.75
N THR A 572 6.21 -11.02 -2.49
CA THR A 572 6.16 -12.15 -1.54
C THR A 572 7.16 -13.27 -1.82
N TYR A 573 7.67 -13.33 -3.05
CA TYR A 573 8.67 -14.27 -3.53
C TYR A 573 10.12 -13.89 -3.22
N ARG A 574 10.40 -12.72 -2.65
CA ARG A 574 11.75 -12.33 -2.23
C ARG A 574 12.12 -13.05 -0.92
N ASP A 575 13.25 -13.76 -0.92
CA ASP A 575 13.73 -14.51 0.25
C ASP A 575 14.88 -13.80 0.96
N TYR A 576 15.81 -13.22 0.19
CA TYR A 576 17.00 -12.54 0.71
C TYR A 576 17.27 -11.23 -0.02
N SER A 577 17.97 -10.32 0.63
CA SER A 577 18.34 -9.02 0.08
C SER A 577 19.76 -8.65 0.50
N ALA A 578 20.41 -7.84 -0.32
CA ALA A 578 21.72 -7.30 -0.01
C ALA A 578 21.94 -5.91 -0.61
N LEU A 579 22.72 -5.09 0.08
CA LEU A 579 23.21 -3.81 -0.41
C LEU A 579 24.74 -3.78 -0.37
N LEU A 580 25.36 -3.61 -1.54
CA LEU A 580 26.80 -3.39 -1.68
C LEU A 580 27.08 -1.90 -1.89
N TYR A 581 27.70 -1.26 -0.91
CA TYR A 581 28.00 0.17 -0.92
C TYR A 581 29.23 0.50 -1.75
N LEU A 582 29.12 1.55 -2.57
CA LEU A 582 30.19 1.99 -3.48
C LEU A 582 30.98 3.16 -2.92
N ASN A 583 30.47 3.86 -1.90
CA ASN A 583 31.11 5.06 -1.39
C ASN A 583 30.67 5.42 0.04
N GLY A 584 31.36 6.39 0.64
CA GLY A 584 31.09 6.91 1.99
C GLY A 584 31.44 8.40 2.15
N ASP A 585 31.71 9.09 1.05
CA ASP A 585 32.02 10.53 0.93
C ASP A 585 30.72 11.37 0.87
N PHE A 586 29.81 11.13 1.82
CA PHE A 586 28.53 11.84 1.97
C PHE A 586 28.10 11.91 3.43
N ASP A 587 27.15 12.79 3.75
CA ASP A 587 26.59 12.95 5.10
C ASP A 587 25.19 12.34 5.21
N GLY A 588 24.90 11.71 6.34
CA GLY A 588 23.66 10.94 6.58
C GLY A 588 23.63 9.61 5.84
N GLY A 589 22.45 9.17 5.39
CA GLY A 589 22.29 7.99 4.54
C GLY A 589 22.56 6.63 5.20
N GLU A 590 22.58 6.58 6.53
CA GLU A 590 22.77 5.33 7.28
C GLU A 590 21.64 4.34 7.00
N PHE A 591 22.00 3.07 6.82
CA PHE A 591 21.03 1.97 6.75
C PHE A 591 20.67 1.55 8.17
N VAL A 592 19.38 1.41 8.45
CA VAL A 592 18.89 1.03 9.79
C VAL A 592 18.02 -0.20 9.71
N PHE A 593 18.22 -1.12 10.65
CA PHE A 593 17.25 -2.16 10.98
C PHE A 593 16.37 -1.69 12.12
N THR A 594 15.11 -2.10 12.13
CA THR A 594 14.18 -1.84 13.22
C THR A 594 13.54 -3.14 13.72
N GLU A 595 12.84 -3.07 14.83
CA GLU A 595 11.82 -4.06 15.17
C GLU A 595 10.62 -3.93 14.20
N MET A 596 9.68 -4.87 14.30
CA MET A 596 8.42 -4.85 13.54
C MET A 596 7.57 -3.62 13.81
N ASP A 597 7.78 -2.92 14.94
CA ASP A 597 7.14 -1.65 15.29
C ASP A 597 7.57 -0.45 14.42
N ALA A 598 8.51 -0.65 13.49
CA ALA A 598 9.09 0.34 12.58
C ALA A 598 9.69 1.60 13.26
N LYS A 599 9.86 1.58 14.58
CA LYS A 599 10.27 2.73 15.41
C LYS A 599 11.55 2.43 16.16
N THR A 600 11.64 1.24 16.73
CA THR A 600 12.76 0.83 17.56
C THR A 600 13.91 0.41 16.67
N VAL A 601 14.89 1.30 16.48
CA VAL A 601 16.11 1.01 15.71
C VAL A 601 16.97 0.00 16.47
N THR A 602 17.20 -1.16 15.87
CA THR A 602 17.98 -2.28 16.44
C THR A 602 19.44 -2.22 16.05
N ALA A 603 19.74 -1.73 14.84
CA ALA A 603 21.09 -1.53 14.33
C ALA A 603 21.16 -0.39 13.32
N SER A 604 22.31 0.27 13.24
CA SER A 604 22.58 1.37 12.31
C SER A 604 23.95 1.17 11.64
N ILE A 605 23.95 1.09 10.32
CA ILE A 605 25.12 0.76 9.51
C ILE A 605 25.49 1.95 8.65
N LYS A 606 26.70 2.48 8.86
CA LYS A 606 27.26 3.55 8.03
C LYS A 606 27.78 2.99 6.71
N PRO A 607 27.33 3.48 5.54
CA PRO A 607 27.86 3.06 4.25
C PRO A 607 29.33 3.46 4.06
N LYS A 608 30.07 2.61 3.35
CA LYS A 608 31.43 2.90 2.83
C LYS A 608 31.72 1.99 1.64
N CYS A 609 32.73 2.31 0.83
CA CYS A 609 33.15 1.44 -0.27
C CYS A 609 33.40 0.00 0.22
N GLY A 610 32.93 -0.98 -0.55
CA GLY A 610 33.19 -2.40 -0.32
C GLY A 610 32.41 -3.03 0.84
N ARG A 611 31.53 -2.26 1.50
CA ARG A 611 30.67 -2.78 2.57
C ARG A 611 29.43 -3.43 1.98
N LEU A 612 29.19 -4.69 2.31
CA LEU A 612 27.97 -5.44 2.01
C LEU A 612 27.14 -5.60 3.27
N VAL A 613 25.85 -5.32 3.19
CA VAL A 613 24.85 -5.73 4.19
C VAL A 613 23.95 -6.76 3.54
N GLY A 614 23.85 -7.96 4.10
CA GLY A 614 23.00 -9.04 3.60
C GLY A 614 22.01 -9.49 4.67
N PHE A 615 20.77 -9.77 4.31
CA PHE A 615 19.72 -10.16 5.24
C PHE A 615 18.58 -10.94 4.56
N SER A 616 17.74 -11.65 5.33
CA SER A 616 16.49 -12.24 4.81
C SER A 616 15.39 -11.17 4.66
N SER A 617 14.57 -11.26 3.62
CA SER A 617 13.66 -10.18 3.17
C SER A 617 12.36 -10.02 3.98
N GLY A 618 12.15 -10.85 5.01
CA GLY A 618 10.89 -10.93 5.75
C GLY A 618 10.70 -9.90 6.86
N GLY A 619 9.58 -10.06 7.58
CA GLY A 619 9.20 -9.23 8.72
C GLY A 619 10.14 -9.32 9.92
N GLU A 620 11.10 -10.26 9.92
CA GLU A 620 12.20 -10.34 10.87
C GLU A 620 13.29 -9.27 10.65
N ASN A 621 13.33 -8.67 9.45
CA ASN A 621 14.30 -7.63 9.09
C ASN A 621 13.66 -6.36 8.50
N PRO A 622 12.73 -5.69 9.22
CA PRO A 622 12.28 -4.36 8.83
C PRO A 622 13.45 -3.39 8.80
N HIS A 623 13.53 -2.57 7.76
CA HIS A 623 14.68 -1.71 7.54
C HIS A 623 14.34 -0.48 6.71
N GLY A 624 15.21 0.53 6.78
CA GLY A 624 15.14 1.72 5.94
C GLY A 624 16.46 2.49 5.90
N VAL A 625 16.41 3.70 5.35
CA VAL A 625 17.62 4.52 5.13
C VAL A 625 17.36 5.93 5.65
N LYS A 626 18.25 6.43 6.51
CA LYS A 626 18.21 7.83 6.99
C LYS A 626 18.43 8.82 5.84
N ALA A 627 17.93 10.05 5.98
CA ALA A 627 18.13 11.10 4.99
C ALA A 627 19.61 11.27 4.58
N VAL A 628 19.86 11.39 3.27
CA VAL A 628 21.16 11.85 2.74
C VAL A 628 21.14 13.38 2.78
N THR A 629 21.96 13.99 3.63
CA THR A 629 21.92 15.44 3.87
C THR A 629 22.94 16.21 3.05
N LYS A 630 23.97 15.54 2.53
CA LYS A 630 24.97 16.13 1.65
C LYS A 630 25.64 15.07 0.79
N GLY A 631 25.92 15.40 -0.47
CA GLY A 631 26.62 14.52 -1.39
C GLY A 631 25.71 13.50 -2.07
N GLN A 632 26.31 12.42 -2.57
CA GLN A 632 25.62 11.35 -3.29
C GLN A 632 26.00 10.00 -2.69
N ARG A 633 25.00 9.18 -2.37
CA ARG A 633 25.16 7.81 -1.88
C ARG A 633 24.85 6.83 -3.02
N CYS A 634 25.80 5.99 -3.39
CA CYS A 634 25.62 4.96 -4.41
C CYS A 634 25.79 3.55 -3.83
N ALA A 635 24.94 2.63 -4.27
CA ALA A 635 24.97 1.23 -3.87
C ALA A 635 24.45 0.33 -5.00
N VAL A 636 24.84 -0.93 -4.97
CA VAL A 636 24.17 -2.00 -5.72
C VAL A 636 23.18 -2.66 -4.77
N ALA A 637 21.88 -2.47 -5.02
CA ALA A 637 20.80 -3.14 -4.33
C ALA A 637 20.45 -4.45 -5.06
N LEU A 638 20.34 -5.52 -4.29
CA LEU A 638 20.20 -6.89 -4.76
C LEU A 638 19.04 -7.55 -4.03
N TRP A 639 18.06 -8.04 -4.77
CA TRP A 639 16.98 -8.84 -4.22
C TRP A 639 17.04 -10.23 -4.82
N PHE A 640 16.83 -11.24 -3.98
CA PHE A 640 16.99 -12.63 -4.33
C PHE A 640 15.75 -13.46 -4.02
N THR A 641 15.57 -14.53 -4.78
CA THR A 641 14.52 -15.53 -4.59
C THR A 641 15.11 -16.94 -4.66
N LEU A 642 14.52 -17.87 -3.91
CA LEU A 642 14.79 -19.30 -3.98
C LEU A 642 13.95 -20.00 -5.05
N ASP A 643 12.93 -19.31 -5.57
CA ASP A 643 12.03 -19.83 -6.60
C ASP A 643 12.51 -19.40 -8.00
N PRO A 644 12.92 -20.34 -8.87
CA PRO A 644 13.36 -20.03 -10.23
C PRO A 644 12.28 -19.41 -11.12
N MET A 645 11.00 -19.42 -10.73
CA MET A 645 9.93 -18.77 -11.49
C MET A 645 9.98 -17.25 -11.41
N TYR A 646 10.54 -16.69 -10.33
CA TYR A 646 10.60 -15.25 -10.09
C TYR A 646 11.97 -14.63 -10.41
N ARG A 647 12.68 -15.24 -11.36
CA ARG A 647 13.99 -14.77 -11.81
C ARG A 647 13.86 -13.48 -12.61
N GLU A 648 14.79 -12.55 -12.38
CA GLU A 648 14.93 -11.30 -13.12
C GLU A 648 15.16 -11.60 -14.62
N LEU A 649 14.19 -11.26 -15.47
CA LEU A 649 14.28 -11.53 -16.91
C LEU A 649 15.44 -10.76 -17.57
N GLU A 650 15.68 -9.52 -17.16
CA GLU A 650 16.82 -8.72 -17.64
C GLU A 650 18.15 -9.36 -17.26
N ARG A 651 18.21 -10.10 -16.15
CA ARG A 651 19.42 -10.82 -15.74
C ARG A 651 19.73 -11.95 -16.71
N LEU A 652 18.73 -12.73 -17.12
CA LEU A 652 18.93 -13.80 -18.11
C LEU A 652 19.47 -13.24 -19.44
N GLN A 653 19.00 -12.07 -19.86
CA GLN A 653 19.52 -11.39 -21.05
C GLN A 653 20.97 -10.91 -20.84
N ALA A 654 21.30 -10.41 -19.66
CA ALA A 654 22.67 -10.05 -19.30
C ALA A 654 23.60 -11.28 -19.29
N ASP A 655 23.14 -12.43 -18.79
CA ASP A 655 23.89 -13.69 -18.79
C ASP A 655 24.24 -14.12 -20.23
N GLU A 656 23.29 -13.99 -21.17
CA GLU A 656 23.54 -14.26 -22.59
C GLU A 656 24.63 -13.35 -23.18
N VAL A 657 24.57 -12.06 -22.88
CA VAL A 657 25.59 -11.08 -23.27
C VAL A 657 26.97 -11.47 -22.73
N ILE A 658 27.06 -11.78 -21.43
CA ILE A 658 28.32 -12.18 -20.80
C ILE A 658 28.86 -13.46 -21.42
N ARG A 659 28.01 -14.45 -21.69
CA ARG A 659 28.41 -15.70 -22.35
C ARG A 659 28.99 -15.45 -23.74
N SER A 660 28.38 -14.55 -24.51
CA SER A 660 28.90 -14.16 -25.83
C SER A 660 30.26 -13.47 -25.73
N LEU A 661 30.44 -12.54 -24.79
CA LEU A 661 31.74 -11.88 -24.55
C LEU A 661 32.83 -12.87 -24.16
N ASP A 662 32.51 -13.84 -23.30
CA ASP A 662 33.45 -14.86 -22.86
C ASP A 662 33.85 -15.81 -24.01
N GLN A 663 32.93 -16.11 -24.93
CA GLN A 663 33.23 -16.89 -26.15
C GLN A 663 34.14 -16.12 -27.11
N GLU A 664 33.89 -14.83 -27.34
CA GLU A 664 34.76 -13.98 -28.18
C GLU A 664 36.18 -13.85 -27.60
N ARG A 665 36.29 -13.73 -26.27
CA ARG A 665 37.59 -13.68 -25.57
C ARG A 665 38.37 -14.99 -25.70
N LYS A 666 37.69 -16.13 -25.64
CA LYS A 666 38.31 -17.47 -25.83
C LYS A 666 38.75 -17.70 -27.27
N GLY A 667 37.93 -17.30 -28.26
CA GLY A 667 38.29 -17.39 -29.68
C GLY A 667 39.53 -16.56 -30.05
N ARG A 668 39.64 -15.33 -29.52
CA ARG A 668 40.86 -14.49 -29.70
C ARG A 668 42.13 -15.07 -29.05
N SER A 669 41.98 -15.89 -28.01
CA SER A 669 43.10 -16.55 -27.32
C SER A 669 43.62 -17.77 -28.11
N GLU A 670 42.75 -18.47 -28.83
CA GLU A 670 43.15 -19.61 -29.68
C GLU A 670 43.82 -19.17 -30.99
N ASP A 671 43.40 -18.03 -31.58
CA ASP A 671 44.01 -17.47 -32.79
C ASP A 671 45.44 -16.90 -32.59
N LEU A 672 45.88 -16.72 -31.33
CA LEU A 672 47.23 -16.22 -31.00
C LEU A 672 48.26 -17.33 -30.75
N ASN A 673 47.88 -18.61 -30.86
CA ASN A 673 48.77 -19.76 -30.62
C ASN A 673 49.10 -20.61 -31.87
N VAL A 674 48.77 -20.13 -33.07
CA VAL A 674 49.24 -20.79 -34.31
C VAL A 674 50.67 -20.35 -34.61
N ASN A 675 51.62 -21.26 -34.35
CA ASN A 675 53.02 -21.13 -34.75
C ASN A 675 53.10 -21.09 -36.30
N PRO A 676 53.61 -20.02 -36.93
CA PRO A 676 53.60 -19.88 -38.41
C PRO A 676 54.63 -20.77 -39.14
N LYS A 677 55.02 -21.92 -38.58
CA LYS A 677 56.04 -22.82 -39.15
C LYS A 677 55.56 -24.23 -39.48
N ASP A 678 54.28 -24.55 -39.27
CA ASP A 678 53.71 -25.86 -39.63
C ASP A 678 52.82 -25.83 -40.88
N GLU A 679 53.07 -24.88 -41.79
CA GLU A 679 52.62 -25.00 -43.20
C GLU A 679 53.85 -25.06 -44.11
N LEU A 680 54.34 -26.28 -44.36
CA LEU A 680 54.95 -26.73 -45.62
C LEU A 680 54.99 -28.26 -45.70
#